data_AF-A0A182WG42-F1
#
_entry.id   AF-A0A182WG42-F1
#
_cell.length_a   1.000
_cell.length_b   1.000
_cell.length_c   1.000
_cell.angle_alpha   90.00
_cell.angle_beta   90.00
_cell.angle_gamma   90.00
#
_symmetry.space_group_name_H-M   'P 1'
#
loop_
_entity.id
_entity.type
_entity.pdbx_description
1 polymer ?
#
loop_
_entity_poly.entity_id
_entity_poly.type
_entity_poly.pdbx_seq_one_letter_code
_entity_poly.pdbx_strand_id
1 'polypeptide(L)'
;MVLLAVSYLSSCSAYPSHDYDDYSQEGTIEEIVQFARSTPESNSYVVSVVEFHPEPMTMPIAQRTDLHLAEYSRLIRSPEAKTADIIVFPELTLNSLSDTVFVPDPSHRIAPCDDHGTILVTLSCLAREVHKYLVINLSEQFYLQQQGKTVLYNTDVVFDRNGTVIARYRKYNLFKEPGTSVTSLPELVSFETDFGVHFGVFTCFDILFALPTLELVKHGLRDFVFPAFWTSEPPFLTSTQIFESWAYANDANLIVAGTNYGPSGATGTGVFNGRNGALLTHYTGQTTRALYTVTVPKSGAKNITRYHSLTSDVLEVPIAEPSGHRLPGYDYENVRLGRDFLEQFTTIQLNPIWEQETIGQIVCSGMFCCDFTVSLTVDAGRELTHHYRLAVFDGVRTFQGFADAHVSICGVIACANQSIASCGLMLQQNSEYLQFNSISISGQFIANGTLAMPSTLDMRMYSYDASHYGFTADVNYSSNSQIVTMNLTTPVSDMQTFGIYAFNHKEFEFYNPIELPGDDADKPDKDDDGGATTGAKPSATALLLGGALLTFWHLMISKKMATNMLGNDLFRKLTCGAKFTNKNKLPPKRKLESADTATVPKVKLILKEESDDDEQTVKRSVGSISVAENDVKHAEVKSEASSTDGSEDEQQKLPSQKTSNKIKQANLLRMNQLRNEHKIHVKKSRHSPEVPNIIETFDQLSTDLDVSNRLVSNILACYSKPTPVQMQAIPILLKTHSLHAFAPTGSGKTAAFLIPILHHLKKPMKCGFRALIICPTRELAKQIQREALRLGDEMNLRTHVIQTVDNPKKDDYSFNSGRNYDILVTTPNRICYLLAQNPPKIDLSNIQWVVIDEADKLFEDSKNSFRDQLDTVLTACNNPTKTMALFSATQTREVNLWVAKNVPNRIRFSVGLMNGAVELVEQKLLFTGSEAGKLLAFREMVAQGLHPPVLVFVQSKDRAQQLFTELIYDGLNVDVIHSDRTQRERDNVVRAFREGKIWILICTELMSRGIDFKGVNLVINYDFPPSTISYVHRIGRTGRAGRPGKAVTFFTKDDTVNLK
;
A
#
# COMPACT_ATOMS: atom_id res chain seq x y z
N MET A 1 -63.64 -34.04 -7.78
CA MET A 1 -62.66 -33.87 -6.68
C MET A 1 -62.17 -32.43 -6.72
N VAL A 2 -62.42 -31.55 -5.75
CA VAL A 2 -63.07 -31.74 -4.42
C VAL A 2 -62.36 -32.76 -3.54
N LEU A 3 -61.33 -32.32 -2.79
CA LEU A 3 -61.19 -32.48 -1.34
C LEU A 3 -59.81 -31.99 -0.86
N LEU A 4 -59.80 -31.23 0.27
CA LEU A 4 -58.66 -30.94 1.18
C LEU A 4 -57.45 -30.16 0.59
N ALA A 5 -56.88 -29.12 1.23
CA ALA A 5 -57.32 -28.13 2.22
C ALA A 5 -56.32 -26.94 2.11
N VAL A 6 -56.61 -25.64 2.25
CA VAL A 6 -57.72 -24.84 2.84
C VAL A 6 -57.68 -24.69 4.37
N SER A 7 -56.56 -24.16 4.88
CA SER A 7 -56.43 -23.37 6.13
C SER A 7 -54.97 -22.94 6.33
N TYR A 8 -54.62 -21.74 6.83
CA TYR A 8 -55.34 -20.46 6.85
C TYR A 8 -54.28 -19.35 6.78
N LEU A 9 -54.40 -18.41 5.84
CA LEU A 9 -53.75 -17.10 5.92
C LEU A 9 -54.82 -16.05 6.25
N SER A 10 -54.42 -15.00 6.96
CA SER A 10 -55.26 -13.85 7.36
C SER A 10 -56.34 -14.10 8.43
N SER A 11 -55.95 -13.98 9.70
CA SER A 11 -56.80 -13.42 10.76
C SER A 11 -55.97 -12.49 11.65
N CYS A 12 -56.42 -11.25 11.81
CA CYS A 12 -55.77 -10.27 12.68
C CYS A 12 -56.17 -10.45 14.16
N SER A 13 -55.47 -9.72 15.04
CA SER A 13 -55.86 -9.37 16.41
C SER A 13 -56.17 -10.51 17.39
N ALA A 14 -55.15 -10.91 18.15
CA ALA A 14 -55.27 -11.22 19.57
C ALA A 14 -53.93 -10.92 20.28
N TYR A 15 -53.95 -10.15 21.37
CA TYR A 15 -52.84 -10.11 22.33
C TYR A 15 -52.96 -11.34 23.24
N PRO A 16 -51.90 -12.14 23.43
CA PRO A 16 -51.73 -12.93 24.63
C PRO A 16 -51.01 -12.06 25.68
N SER A 17 -51.78 -11.30 26.45
CA SER A 17 -51.26 -10.67 27.67
C SER A 17 -51.08 -11.74 28.74
N HIS A 18 -49.84 -12.11 29.05
CA HIS A 18 -49.52 -12.85 30.26
C HIS A 18 -48.19 -12.36 30.86
N ASP A 19 -48.32 -11.83 32.08
CA ASP A 19 -47.36 -11.97 33.18
C ASP A 19 -45.95 -11.38 32.95
N TYR A 20 -45.92 -10.08 32.67
CA TYR A 20 -45.02 -9.21 33.42
C TYR A 20 -45.57 -9.08 34.86
N ASP A 21 -45.03 -9.86 35.81
CA ASP A 21 -45.06 -9.49 37.23
C ASP A 21 -44.04 -10.30 38.07
N ASP A 22 -43.70 -9.73 39.24
CA ASP A 22 -42.87 -10.28 40.33
C ASP A 22 -41.46 -10.85 40.02
N TYR A 23 -40.53 -9.94 39.72
CA TYR A 23 -39.18 -10.00 40.34
C TYR A 23 -39.09 -8.90 41.42
N SER A 24 -39.95 -9.00 42.44
CA SER A 24 -40.00 -8.09 43.60
C SER A 24 -39.79 -8.81 44.93
N GLN A 25 -39.24 -10.03 44.91
CA GLN A 25 -38.82 -10.76 46.09
C GLN A 25 -37.37 -10.44 46.46
N GLU A 26 -37.18 -10.19 47.75
CA GLU A 26 -36.03 -9.54 48.37
C GLU A 26 -34.69 -10.24 48.07
N GLY A 27 -33.87 -9.59 47.25
CA GLY A 27 -32.47 -9.96 46.99
C GLY A 27 -31.88 -9.08 45.90
N THR A 28 -30.82 -8.34 46.20
CA THR A 28 -30.06 -7.63 45.17
C THR A 28 -29.28 -8.62 44.29
N ILE A 29 -28.95 -8.23 43.05
CA ILE A 29 -28.15 -9.07 42.15
C ILE A 29 -26.74 -9.34 42.73
N GLU A 30 -26.27 -8.50 43.66
CA GLU A 30 -25.02 -8.69 44.40
C GLU A 30 -25.08 -9.83 45.45
N GLU A 31 -26.27 -10.21 45.95
CA GLU A 31 -26.41 -11.15 47.08
C GLU A 31 -26.51 -12.63 46.66
N ILE A 32 -26.87 -12.92 45.40
CA ILE A 32 -27.12 -14.29 44.92
C ILE A 32 -25.91 -14.91 44.20
N VAL A 33 -24.96 -14.10 43.71
CA VAL A 33 -23.72 -14.59 43.09
C VAL A 33 -22.53 -13.73 43.55
N GLN A 34 -21.64 -14.32 44.36
CA GLN A 34 -20.29 -13.80 44.50
C GLN A 34 -19.54 -13.96 43.18
N PHE A 35 -19.58 -12.91 42.36
CA PHE A 35 -18.69 -12.79 41.21
C PHE A 35 -17.24 -12.75 41.73
N ALA A 36 -16.50 -13.84 41.51
CA ALA A 36 -15.09 -13.91 41.85
C ALA A 36 -14.31 -12.90 40.98
N ARG A 37 -14.10 -11.69 41.51
CA ARG A 37 -13.25 -10.67 40.89
C ARG A 37 -11.81 -10.95 41.29
N SER A 38 -10.92 -10.93 40.31
CA SER A 38 -9.49 -11.00 40.62
C SER A 38 -9.05 -9.74 41.36
N THR A 39 -8.14 -9.89 42.32
CA THR A 39 -7.52 -8.78 43.05
C THR A 39 -6.07 -8.58 42.57
N PRO A 40 -5.38 -7.47 42.88
CA PRO A 40 -3.96 -7.31 42.57
C PRO A 40 -3.10 -8.47 43.09
N GLU A 41 -3.42 -8.99 44.28
CA GLU A 41 -2.73 -10.09 44.96
C GLU A 41 -3.03 -11.48 44.37
N SER A 42 -4.05 -11.59 43.51
CA SER A 42 -4.39 -12.86 42.85
C SER A 42 -3.30 -13.26 41.85
N ASN A 43 -2.90 -14.53 41.84
CA ASN A 43 -1.84 -15.05 40.94
C ASN A 43 -2.27 -15.13 39.46
N SER A 44 -3.56 -15.03 39.19
CA SER A 44 -4.17 -15.13 37.87
C SER A 44 -5.33 -14.14 37.73
N TYR A 45 -5.91 -14.06 36.54
CA TYR A 45 -7.13 -13.34 36.22
C TYR A 45 -7.99 -14.13 35.22
N VAL A 46 -9.28 -13.83 35.10
CA VAL A 46 -10.19 -14.59 34.22
C VAL A 46 -10.59 -13.77 33.00
N VAL A 47 -10.43 -14.36 31.81
CA VAL A 47 -10.63 -13.73 30.51
C VAL A 47 -11.72 -14.47 29.75
N SER A 48 -12.60 -13.73 29.09
CA SER A 48 -13.46 -14.25 28.02
C SER A 48 -13.03 -13.70 26.66
N VAL A 49 -12.82 -14.59 25.68
CA VAL A 49 -12.63 -14.24 24.27
C VAL A 49 -13.83 -14.68 23.46
N VAL A 50 -14.24 -13.87 22.48
CA VAL A 50 -15.40 -14.14 21.63
C VAL A 50 -14.94 -14.50 20.22
N GLU A 51 -15.48 -15.60 19.67
CA GLU A 51 -15.47 -15.84 18.22
C GLU A 51 -16.84 -15.42 17.64
N PHE A 52 -16.85 -14.49 16.67
CA PHE A 52 -18.09 -13.87 16.19
C PHE A 52 -18.24 -13.88 14.66
N HIS A 53 -19.36 -14.42 14.18
CA HIS A 53 -19.76 -14.42 12.77
C HIS A 53 -20.58 -13.16 12.42
N PRO A 54 -20.06 -12.20 11.63
CA PRO A 54 -20.85 -11.05 11.18
C PRO A 54 -21.91 -11.44 10.15
N GLU A 55 -23.01 -10.70 10.11
CA GLU A 55 -24.08 -10.89 9.12
C GLU A 55 -23.63 -10.40 7.73
N PRO A 56 -24.20 -10.93 6.63
CA PRO A 56 -23.83 -10.55 5.27
C PRO A 56 -23.87 -9.04 4.99
N MET A 57 -22.89 -8.53 4.24
CA MET A 57 -22.82 -7.12 3.82
C MET A 57 -24.00 -6.65 2.96
N THR A 58 -24.85 -7.57 2.46
CA THR A 58 -26.11 -7.27 1.76
C THR A 58 -27.25 -6.85 2.68
N MET A 59 -27.15 -7.08 3.99
CA MET A 59 -28.14 -6.65 4.99
C MET A 59 -28.08 -5.11 5.18
N PRO A 60 -29.23 -4.43 5.35
CA PRO A 60 -29.26 -3.00 5.71
C PRO A 60 -28.42 -2.71 6.95
N ILE A 61 -27.59 -1.66 6.87
CA ILE A 61 -26.54 -1.38 7.86
C ILE A 61 -27.10 -1.25 9.28
N ALA A 62 -28.14 -0.44 9.50
CA ALA A 62 -28.75 -0.28 10.83
C ALA A 62 -29.26 -1.61 11.39
N GLN A 63 -30.07 -2.36 10.62
CA GLN A 63 -30.58 -3.67 11.02
C GLN A 63 -29.46 -4.66 11.38
N ARG A 64 -28.36 -4.66 10.62
CA ARG A 64 -27.19 -5.48 10.91
C ARG A 64 -26.56 -5.10 12.26
N THR A 65 -26.28 -3.82 12.45
CA THR A 65 -25.63 -3.30 13.65
C THR A 65 -26.51 -3.47 14.90
N ASP A 66 -27.84 -3.34 14.76
CA ASP A 66 -28.82 -3.63 15.82
C ASP A 66 -28.79 -5.12 16.23
N LEU A 67 -28.76 -6.04 15.26
CA LEU A 67 -28.64 -7.49 15.51
C LEU A 67 -27.29 -7.84 16.15
N HIS A 68 -26.20 -7.20 15.71
CA HIS A 68 -24.86 -7.41 16.28
C HIS A 68 -24.77 -6.89 17.71
N LEU A 69 -25.30 -5.71 18.00
CA LEU A 69 -25.34 -5.14 19.34
C LEU A 69 -26.24 -5.94 20.29
N ALA A 70 -27.37 -6.47 19.81
CA ALA A 70 -28.23 -7.36 20.59
C ALA A 70 -27.52 -8.69 20.94
N GLU A 71 -26.78 -9.27 20.00
CA GLU A 71 -26.07 -10.53 20.21
C GLU A 71 -24.79 -10.36 21.07
N TYR A 72 -24.07 -9.24 20.91
CA TYR A 72 -23.04 -8.80 21.86
C TYR A 72 -23.62 -8.68 23.28
N SER A 73 -24.80 -8.06 23.42
CA SER A 73 -25.51 -7.94 24.70
C SER A 73 -25.88 -9.30 25.30
N ARG A 74 -26.24 -10.29 24.46
CA ARG A 74 -26.54 -11.66 24.88
C ARG A 74 -25.28 -12.39 25.38
N LEU A 75 -24.15 -12.22 24.70
CA LEU A 75 -22.86 -12.81 25.08
C LEU A 75 -22.30 -12.19 26.37
N ILE A 76 -22.38 -10.86 26.55
CA ILE A 76 -21.90 -10.17 27.76
C ILE A 76 -22.68 -10.61 29.02
N ARG A 77 -23.98 -10.90 28.87
CA ARG A 77 -24.86 -11.40 29.94
C ARG A 77 -24.87 -12.93 30.11
N SER A 78 -24.07 -13.67 29.34
CA SER A 78 -24.18 -15.13 29.30
C SER A 78 -23.67 -15.80 30.58
N PRO A 79 -24.11 -17.03 30.91
CA PRO A 79 -23.59 -17.79 32.06
C PRO A 79 -22.08 -17.97 32.02
N GLU A 80 -21.51 -18.13 30.83
CA GLU A 80 -20.08 -18.38 30.57
C GLU A 80 -19.22 -17.13 30.81
N ALA A 81 -19.79 -15.94 30.64
CA ALA A 81 -19.14 -14.66 30.92
C ALA A 81 -19.09 -14.33 32.43
N LYS A 82 -19.90 -15.00 33.27
CA LYS A 82 -20.08 -14.62 34.69
C LYS A 82 -18.77 -14.53 35.47
N THR A 83 -17.85 -15.46 35.29
CA THR A 83 -16.57 -15.53 36.02
C THR A 83 -15.47 -14.61 35.48
N ALA A 84 -15.64 -14.00 34.31
CA ALA A 84 -14.58 -13.19 33.69
C ALA A 84 -14.45 -11.79 34.30
N ASP A 85 -13.21 -11.31 34.41
CA ASP A 85 -12.88 -9.91 34.72
C ASP A 85 -12.97 -9.02 33.47
N ILE A 86 -12.56 -9.57 32.32
CA ILE A 86 -12.46 -8.87 31.03
C ILE A 86 -13.03 -9.73 29.89
N ILE A 87 -13.78 -9.10 28.98
CA ILE A 87 -14.31 -9.71 27.75
C ILE A 87 -13.74 -8.98 26.53
N VAL A 88 -13.19 -9.72 25.57
CA VAL A 88 -12.60 -9.19 24.33
C VAL A 88 -13.41 -9.65 23.12
N PHE A 89 -13.78 -8.71 22.25
CA PHE A 89 -14.55 -8.94 21.03
C PHE A 89 -13.74 -8.73 19.74
N PRO A 90 -14.10 -9.37 18.61
CA PRO A 90 -13.31 -9.29 17.37
C PRO A 90 -13.37 -7.96 16.62
N GLU A 91 -12.39 -7.77 15.75
CA GLU A 91 -12.28 -6.62 14.84
C GLU A 91 -13.38 -6.62 13.76
N LEU A 92 -13.93 -5.43 13.45
CA LEU A 92 -14.85 -5.14 12.34
C LEU A 92 -16.14 -5.99 12.33
N THR A 93 -16.60 -6.45 13.51
CA THR A 93 -17.81 -7.30 13.65
C THR A 93 -19.05 -6.61 14.21
N LEU A 94 -18.98 -5.35 14.67
CA LEU A 94 -20.11 -4.64 15.29
C LEU A 94 -20.71 -3.53 14.42
N ASN A 95 -19.95 -2.48 14.11
CA ASN A 95 -20.39 -1.35 13.27
C ASN A 95 -19.40 -1.08 12.12
N SER A 96 -19.81 -0.30 11.12
CA SER A 96 -19.01 -0.04 9.91
C SER A 96 -18.76 1.45 9.64
N LEU A 97 -17.96 1.74 8.61
CA LEU A 97 -17.65 3.11 8.16
C LEU A 97 -18.87 3.94 7.71
N SER A 98 -20.05 3.31 7.59
CA SER A 98 -21.33 3.96 7.27
C SER A 98 -22.19 4.31 8.49
N ASP A 99 -21.83 3.81 9.67
CA ASP A 99 -22.59 3.87 10.94
C ASP A 99 -21.63 4.12 12.11
N THR A 100 -20.84 5.18 11.98
CA THR A 100 -19.66 5.49 12.80
C THR A 100 -20.02 6.17 14.12
N VAL A 101 -19.27 5.85 15.17
CA VAL A 101 -19.46 6.39 16.53
C VAL A 101 -18.42 7.46 16.86
N PHE A 102 -18.79 8.46 17.66
CA PHE A 102 -17.78 9.34 18.26
C PHE A 102 -17.26 8.69 19.55
N VAL A 103 -15.94 8.50 19.67
CA VAL A 103 -15.32 7.93 20.89
C VAL A 103 -14.68 9.06 21.70
N PRO A 104 -15.11 9.29 22.97
CA PRO A 104 -14.55 10.34 23.82
C PRO A 104 -13.07 10.07 24.10
N ASP A 105 -12.34 11.13 24.46
CA ASP A 105 -10.94 10.95 24.85
C ASP A 105 -10.81 10.28 26.23
N PRO A 106 -10.04 9.18 26.38
CA PRO A 106 -9.90 8.49 27.66
C PRO A 106 -9.39 9.38 28.80
N SER A 107 -8.62 10.43 28.48
CA SER A 107 -8.14 11.40 29.49
C SER A 107 -9.27 12.15 30.19
N HIS A 108 -10.46 12.23 29.60
CA HIS A 108 -11.63 12.86 30.20
C HIS A 108 -12.40 11.94 31.17
N ARG A 109 -12.09 10.63 31.23
CA ARG A 109 -12.76 9.63 32.09
C ARG A 109 -14.31 9.70 32.02
N ILE A 110 -14.85 9.75 30.81
CA ILE A 110 -16.30 9.80 30.56
C ILE A 110 -16.87 8.38 30.56
N ALA A 111 -18.02 8.18 31.22
CA ALA A 111 -18.86 6.99 31.11
C ALA A 111 -20.10 7.28 30.23
N PRO A 112 -20.14 6.82 28.96
CA PRO A 112 -21.23 7.13 28.03
C PRO A 112 -22.64 6.69 28.44
N CYS A 113 -22.79 5.78 29.41
CA CYS A 113 -24.10 5.28 29.87
C CYS A 113 -24.98 6.36 30.55
N ASP A 114 -24.42 7.53 30.88
CA ASP A 114 -25.18 8.66 31.44
C ASP A 114 -25.76 9.60 30.35
N ASP A 115 -25.58 9.26 29.07
CA ASP A 115 -26.19 9.89 27.89
C ASP A 115 -27.20 8.91 27.21
N HIS A 116 -27.78 9.27 26.06
CA HIS A 116 -28.84 8.49 25.41
C HIS A 116 -28.57 8.19 23.92
N GLY A 117 -28.90 6.97 23.50
CA GLY A 117 -29.22 6.67 22.09
C GLY A 117 -28.06 6.40 21.14
N THR A 118 -26.91 5.89 21.60
CA THR A 118 -25.82 5.44 20.72
C THR A 118 -25.28 4.05 21.10
N ILE A 119 -24.62 3.37 20.15
CA ILE A 119 -23.91 2.09 20.37
C ILE A 119 -22.95 2.20 21.57
N LEU A 120 -22.25 3.33 21.70
CA LEU A 120 -21.29 3.58 22.76
C LEU A 120 -21.95 3.70 24.15
N VAL A 121 -23.14 4.31 24.22
CA VAL A 121 -23.99 4.34 25.43
C VAL A 121 -24.35 2.91 25.84
N THR A 122 -24.85 2.10 24.91
CA THR A 122 -25.24 0.71 25.19
C THR A 122 -24.08 -0.14 25.69
N LEU A 123 -22.89 -0.05 25.06
CA LEU A 123 -21.69 -0.79 25.50
C LEU A 123 -21.20 -0.34 26.87
N SER A 124 -21.19 0.97 27.14
CA SER A 124 -20.88 1.54 28.46
C SER A 124 -21.87 1.04 29.52
N CYS A 125 -23.17 0.98 29.21
CA CYS A 125 -24.17 0.45 30.11
C CYS A 125 -23.99 -1.04 30.40
N LEU A 126 -23.68 -1.85 29.39
CA LEU A 126 -23.42 -3.28 29.57
C LEU A 126 -22.21 -3.51 30.48
N ALA A 127 -21.10 -2.79 30.27
CA ALA A 127 -19.91 -2.88 31.14
C ALA A 127 -20.23 -2.53 32.60
N ARG A 128 -21.04 -1.47 32.81
CA ARG A 128 -21.54 -1.04 34.14
C ARG A 128 -22.51 -2.04 34.76
N GLU A 129 -23.36 -2.69 33.96
CA GLU A 129 -24.38 -3.66 34.40
C GLU A 129 -23.77 -4.99 34.87
N VAL A 130 -22.77 -5.52 34.16
CA VAL A 130 -22.13 -6.80 34.52
C VAL A 130 -20.85 -6.65 35.36
N HIS A 131 -20.40 -5.41 35.59
CA HIS A 131 -19.15 -5.05 36.28
C HIS A 131 -17.89 -5.74 35.72
N LYS A 132 -17.70 -5.64 34.39
CA LYS A 132 -16.57 -6.23 33.66
C LYS A 132 -15.90 -5.20 32.76
N TYR A 133 -14.61 -5.42 32.49
CA TYR A 133 -13.94 -4.69 31.43
C TYR A 133 -14.42 -5.23 30.07
N LEU A 134 -14.73 -4.35 29.14
CA LEU A 134 -15.09 -4.72 27.76
C LEU A 134 -14.10 -4.11 26.78
N VAL A 135 -13.51 -4.93 25.90
CA VAL A 135 -12.67 -4.48 24.78
C VAL A 135 -13.46 -4.68 23.49
N ILE A 136 -13.85 -3.57 22.85
CA ILE A 136 -14.74 -3.56 21.69
C ILE A 136 -14.09 -2.81 20.54
N ASN A 137 -14.00 -3.44 19.37
CA ASN A 137 -13.59 -2.78 18.14
C ASN A 137 -14.75 -2.00 17.49
N LEU A 138 -14.49 -0.76 17.08
CA LEU A 138 -15.48 0.19 16.59
C LEU A 138 -14.94 1.02 15.41
N SER A 139 -15.82 1.32 14.46
CA SER A 139 -15.59 2.37 13.45
C SER A 139 -15.83 3.76 14.08
N GLU A 140 -14.77 4.44 14.49
CA GLU A 140 -14.80 5.81 15.03
C GLU A 140 -14.98 6.84 13.90
N GLN A 141 -15.72 7.91 14.16
CA GLN A 141 -15.63 9.19 13.46
C GLN A 141 -15.04 10.29 14.36
N PHE A 142 -14.07 11.04 13.82
CA PHE A 142 -13.42 12.14 14.52
C PHE A 142 -13.34 13.40 13.64
N TYR A 143 -13.66 14.58 14.18
CA TYR A 143 -13.68 15.83 13.43
C TYR A 143 -12.40 16.65 13.62
N LEU A 144 -11.56 16.70 12.58
CA LEU A 144 -10.34 17.53 12.57
C LEU A 144 -10.71 18.99 12.33
N GLN A 145 -10.93 19.73 13.43
CA GLN A 145 -11.23 21.18 13.40
C GLN A 145 -10.23 21.98 12.54
N GLN A 146 -8.95 21.64 12.57
CA GLN A 146 -7.88 22.31 11.80
C GLN A 146 -7.99 22.11 10.28
N GLN A 147 -8.70 21.08 9.83
CA GLN A 147 -8.85 20.73 8.41
C GLN A 147 -10.31 20.83 7.91
N GLY A 148 -11.26 21.13 8.80
CA GLY A 148 -12.70 21.18 8.48
C GLY A 148 -13.29 19.82 8.05
N LYS A 149 -12.64 18.70 8.40
CA LYS A 149 -12.88 17.37 7.81
C LYS A 149 -13.11 16.31 8.90
N THR A 150 -14.10 15.45 8.69
CA THR A 150 -14.24 14.19 9.44
C THR A 150 -13.30 13.13 8.87
N VAL A 151 -12.57 12.45 9.76
CA VAL A 151 -11.76 11.26 9.49
C VAL A 151 -12.35 10.08 10.23
N LEU A 152 -12.16 8.88 9.67
CA LEU A 152 -12.70 7.63 10.21
C LEU A 152 -11.56 6.70 10.62
N TYR A 153 -11.69 6.01 11.74
CA TYR A 153 -10.65 5.13 12.29
C TYR A 153 -11.22 3.76 12.68
N ASN A 154 -10.50 2.69 12.34
CA ASN A 154 -10.68 1.39 12.97
C ASN A 154 -10.06 1.47 14.37
N THR A 155 -10.88 1.26 15.41
CA THR A 155 -10.58 1.75 16.76
C THR A 155 -10.99 0.75 17.84
N ASP A 156 -10.03 0.26 18.62
CA ASP A 156 -10.31 -0.53 19.81
C ASP A 156 -10.61 0.40 21.00
N VAL A 157 -11.72 0.15 21.68
CA VAL A 157 -12.20 0.95 22.82
C VAL A 157 -12.34 0.04 24.04
N VAL A 158 -11.79 0.48 25.17
CA VAL A 158 -11.81 -0.27 26.42
C VAL A 158 -12.68 0.45 27.44
N PHE A 159 -13.69 -0.26 27.95
CA PHE A 159 -14.55 0.16 29.05
C PHE A 159 -14.10 -0.49 30.36
N ASP A 160 -14.17 0.23 31.48
CA ASP A 160 -14.01 -0.35 32.83
C ASP A 160 -15.34 -0.90 33.40
N ARG A 161 -15.28 -1.47 34.61
CA ARG A 161 -16.45 -2.03 35.34
C ARG A 161 -17.55 -1.00 35.69
N ASN A 162 -17.31 0.29 35.47
CA ASN A 162 -18.27 1.39 35.64
C ASN A 162 -18.77 1.93 34.30
N GLY A 163 -18.34 1.36 33.18
CA GLY A 163 -18.67 1.85 31.83
C GLY A 163 -17.83 3.06 31.38
N THR A 164 -16.78 3.43 32.10
CA THR A 164 -15.88 4.54 31.70
C THR A 164 -15.02 4.13 30.52
N VAL A 165 -14.87 4.98 29.51
CA VAL A 165 -13.87 4.78 28.45
C VAL A 165 -12.47 5.05 29.04
N ILE A 166 -11.66 4.00 29.18
CA ILE A 166 -10.33 4.06 29.81
C ILE A 166 -9.17 3.93 28.83
N ALA A 167 -9.40 3.38 27.65
CA ALA A 167 -8.45 3.39 26.54
C ALA A 167 -9.17 3.46 25.18
N ARG A 168 -8.47 4.02 24.19
CA ARG A 168 -8.88 4.10 22.78
C ARG A 168 -7.60 3.97 21.95
N TYR A 169 -7.49 2.93 21.14
CA TYR A 169 -6.38 2.71 20.22
C TYR A 169 -6.88 2.75 18.77
N ARG A 170 -6.25 3.55 17.91
CA ARG A 170 -6.53 3.57 16.47
C ARG A 170 -5.53 2.72 15.71
N LYS A 171 -6.03 1.70 15.00
CA LYS A 171 -5.22 0.78 14.19
C LYS A 171 -4.30 1.52 13.24
N TYR A 172 -3.00 1.27 13.35
CA TYR A 172 -1.97 1.99 12.61
C TYR A 172 -1.62 1.30 11.28
N ASN A 173 -1.48 -0.02 11.28
CA ASN A 173 -1.16 -0.81 10.09
C ASN A 173 -2.45 -1.39 9.49
N LEU A 174 -3.06 -0.66 8.54
CA LEU A 174 -4.33 -1.07 7.89
C LEU A 174 -4.14 -2.17 6.85
N PHE A 175 -5.13 -3.08 6.72
CA PHE A 175 -5.14 -4.13 5.70
C PHE A 175 -6.56 -4.33 5.12
N LYS A 176 -6.73 -4.08 3.82
CA LYS A 176 -8.02 -4.19 3.09
C LYS A 176 -9.15 -3.29 3.62
N GLU A 177 -8.81 -2.15 4.25
CA GLU A 177 -9.75 -1.21 4.89
C GLU A 177 -9.90 0.12 4.09
N PRO A 178 -10.61 0.14 2.94
CA PRO A 178 -10.73 1.35 2.12
C PRO A 178 -11.65 2.38 2.79
N GLY A 179 -11.12 3.57 3.06
CA GLY A 179 -11.84 4.70 3.66
C GLY A 179 -11.45 4.98 5.11
N THR A 180 -10.86 3.99 5.79
CA THR A 180 -10.20 4.17 7.08
C THR A 180 -8.96 5.07 6.93
N SER A 181 -8.73 5.93 7.92
CA SER A 181 -7.56 6.81 8.04
C SER A 181 -6.57 6.24 9.05
N VAL A 182 -5.32 6.69 9.01
CA VAL A 182 -4.31 6.42 10.04
C VAL A 182 -3.95 7.68 10.81
N THR A 183 -3.46 7.53 12.03
CA THR A 183 -2.89 8.61 12.83
C THR A 183 -1.55 9.08 12.24
N SER A 184 -1.10 10.28 12.60
CA SER A 184 0.17 10.84 12.10
C SER A 184 1.42 10.19 12.71
N LEU A 185 1.25 9.51 13.85
CA LEU A 185 2.21 8.65 14.55
C LEU A 185 1.42 7.49 15.18
N PRO A 186 2.02 6.30 15.36
CA PRO A 186 1.36 5.18 16.04
C PRO A 186 1.02 5.56 17.50
N GLU A 187 -0.20 5.28 17.93
CA GLU A 187 -0.64 5.50 19.32
C GLU A 187 -0.14 4.34 20.19
N LEU A 188 0.75 4.60 21.15
CA LEU A 188 1.21 3.58 22.11
C LEU A 188 0.22 3.48 23.28
N VAL A 189 -0.80 2.64 23.11
CA VAL A 189 -1.95 2.57 24.03
C VAL A 189 -1.85 1.38 24.98
N SER A 190 -2.12 1.65 26.25
CA SER A 190 -2.22 0.65 27.30
C SER A 190 -3.16 1.09 28.42
N PHE A 191 -3.60 0.16 29.26
CA PHE A 191 -4.45 0.44 30.44
C PHE A 191 -4.15 -0.49 31.61
N GLU A 192 -4.27 0.04 32.82
CA GLU A 192 -4.18 -0.70 34.09
C GLU A 192 -5.58 -1.14 34.54
N THR A 193 -5.68 -2.30 35.20
CA THR A 193 -6.93 -2.83 35.77
C THR A 193 -6.95 -2.83 37.30
N ASP A 194 -8.15 -2.90 37.89
CA ASP A 194 -8.34 -3.05 39.34
C ASP A 194 -7.78 -4.38 39.90
N PHE A 195 -7.61 -5.37 39.03
CA PHE A 195 -6.91 -6.62 39.31
C PHE A 195 -5.38 -6.56 39.08
N GLY A 196 -4.81 -5.38 38.85
CA GLY A 196 -3.36 -5.18 38.82
C GLY A 196 -2.63 -5.78 37.62
N VAL A 197 -3.27 -5.79 36.44
CA VAL A 197 -2.65 -6.16 35.16
C VAL A 197 -2.58 -4.93 34.25
N HIS A 198 -1.50 -4.80 33.47
CA HIS A 198 -1.25 -3.66 32.58
C HIS A 198 -1.25 -4.13 31.13
N PHE A 199 -2.39 -3.97 30.45
CA PHE A 199 -2.59 -4.44 29.08
C PHE A 199 -2.12 -3.42 28.05
N GLY A 200 -1.38 -3.87 27.05
CA GLY A 200 -1.23 -3.16 25.77
C GLY A 200 -2.40 -3.46 24.83
N VAL A 201 -2.68 -2.53 23.90
CA VAL A 201 -3.73 -2.68 22.88
C VAL A 201 -3.12 -2.51 21.48
N PHE A 202 -3.41 -3.45 20.59
CA PHE A 202 -3.13 -3.34 19.15
C PHE A 202 -4.06 -4.26 18.34
N THR A 203 -4.26 -3.99 17.04
CA THR A 203 -5.33 -4.64 16.26
C THR A 203 -4.77 -5.42 15.07
N CYS A 204 -5.09 -6.71 15.00
CA CYS A 204 -4.92 -7.54 13.81
C CYS A 204 -3.54 -7.41 13.11
N PHE A 205 -3.51 -6.77 11.94
CA PHE A 205 -2.32 -6.64 11.08
C PHE A 205 -1.14 -5.90 11.74
N ASP A 206 -1.37 -5.13 12.81
CA ASP A 206 -0.30 -4.52 13.63
C ASP A 206 0.73 -5.55 14.15
N ILE A 207 0.32 -6.81 14.38
CA ILE A 207 1.18 -7.88 14.93
C ILE A 207 2.44 -8.18 14.09
N LEU A 208 2.44 -7.80 12.80
CA LEU A 208 3.56 -8.00 11.87
C LEU A 208 4.56 -6.82 11.86
N PHE A 209 4.35 -5.79 12.68
CA PHE A 209 5.10 -4.54 12.65
C PHE A 209 5.57 -4.13 14.05
N ALA A 210 6.80 -3.63 14.13
CA ALA A 210 7.42 -3.18 15.37
C ALA A 210 6.66 -2.05 16.10
N LEU A 211 5.89 -1.25 15.37
CA LEU A 211 5.09 -0.14 15.90
C LEU A 211 3.60 -0.40 15.65
N PRO A 212 2.74 -0.38 16.70
CA PRO A 212 3.06 -0.10 18.11
C PRO A 212 3.68 -1.28 18.88
N THR A 213 3.59 -2.51 18.36
CA THR A 213 3.58 -3.74 19.17
C THR A 213 4.86 -3.99 19.96
N LEU A 214 6.02 -4.00 19.30
CA LEU A 214 7.31 -4.30 19.92
C LEU A 214 7.84 -3.13 20.77
N GLU A 215 7.40 -1.90 20.51
CA GLU A 215 7.70 -0.76 21.38
C GLU A 215 6.93 -0.86 22.72
N LEU A 216 5.70 -1.39 22.74
CA LEU A 216 5.00 -1.72 23.98
C LEU A 216 5.71 -2.87 24.75
N VAL A 217 6.15 -3.92 24.05
CA VAL A 217 6.96 -5.01 24.65
C VAL A 217 8.27 -4.47 25.24
N LYS A 218 8.91 -3.51 24.56
CA LYS A 218 10.15 -2.83 24.98
C LYS A 218 9.95 -1.86 26.15
N HIS A 219 8.75 -1.29 26.30
CA HIS A 219 8.32 -0.59 27.51
C HIS A 219 7.97 -1.53 28.68
N GLY A 220 8.14 -2.85 28.51
CA GLY A 220 8.00 -3.84 29.58
C GLY A 220 6.60 -4.44 29.73
N LEU A 221 5.64 -4.08 28.86
CA LEU A 221 4.31 -4.71 28.88
C LEU A 221 4.41 -6.18 28.47
N ARG A 222 3.65 -7.03 29.15
CA ARG A 222 3.60 -8.48 28.93
C ARG A 222 2.19 -9.06 28.82
N ASP A 223 1.15 -8.23 28.98
CA ASP A 223 -0.23 -8.61 28.75
C ASP A 223 -0.81 -7.78 27.61
N PHE A 224 -1.50 -8.41 26.66
CA PHE A 224 -2.01 -7.74 25.46
C PHE A 224 -3.41 -8.23 25.08
N VAL A 225 -4.27 -7.30 24.69
CA VAL A 225 -5.60 -7.58 24.10
C VAL A 225 -5.58 -7.27 22.60
N PHE A 226 -6.12 -8.18 21.80
CA PHE A 226 -5.93 -8.22 20.35
C PHE A 226 -7.20 -8.65 19.59
N PRO A 227 -8.06 -7.70 19.20
CA PRO A 227 -9.16 -7.95 18.26
C PRO A 227 -8.61 -8.26 16.84
N ALA A 228 -9.14 -9.29 16.18
CA ALA A 228 -8.55 -9.80 14.93
C ALA A 228 -9.53 -10.25 13.83
N PHE A 229 -9.54 -9.55 12.70
CA PHE A 229 -10.10 -10.02 11.43
C PHE A 229 -8.96 -10.61 10.57
N TRP A 230 -8.45 -11.77 10.98
CA TRP A 230 -7.25 -12.35 10.38
C TRP A 230 -7.55 -13.22 9.15
N THR A 231 -7.14 -12.80 7.94
CA THR A 231 -7.09 -13.70 6.78
C THR A 231 -5.91 -14.65 6.91
N SER A 232 -6.17 -15.93 7.19
CA SER A 232 -5.13 -16.96 7.27
C SER A 232 -4.45 -17.21 5.91
N GLU A 233 -3.13 -16.99 5.85
CA GLU A 233 -2.25 -17.26 4.69
C GLU A 233 -1.23 -18.37 5.05
N PRO A 234 -1.56 -19.66 4.90
CA PRO A 234 -0.60 -20.76 5.04
C PRO A 234 0.55 -20.64 4.01
N PRO A 235 1.72 -21.27 4.28
CA PRO A 235 2.00 -22.18 5.39
C PRO A 235 2.41 -21.54 6.72
N PHE A 236 2.67 -20.22 6.77
CA PHE A 236 3.29 -19.57 7.95
C PHE A 236 2.47 -18.45 8.62
N LEU A 237 1.36 -17.98 8.04
CA LEU A 237 0.49 -16.96 8.64
C LEU A 237 -0.97 -17.43 8.77
N THR A 238 -1.19 -18.65 9.25
CA THR A 238 -2.51 -19.02 9.79
C THR A 238 -2.70 -18.34 11.15
N SER A 239 -3.95 -18.10 11.54
CA SER A 239 -4.30 -17.27 12.71
C SER A 239 -3.71 -17.79 14.03
N THR A 240 -4.11 -18.99 14.45
CA THR A 240 -3.59 -19.71 15.63
C THR A 240 -2.05 -19.71 15.68
N GLN A 241 -1.43 -20.16 14.59
CA GLN A 241 0.02 -20.21 14.38
C GLN A 241 0.71 -18.87 14.65
N ILE A 242 0.28 -17.78 14.00
CA ILE A 242 1.00 -16.49 14.12
C ILE A 242 0.79 -15.81 15.47
N PHE A 243 -0.39 -15.98 16.09
CA PHE A 243 -0.67 -15.43 17.41
C PHE A 243 0.20 -16.10 18.48
N GLU A 244 0.31 -17.44 18.43
CA GLU A 244 1.17 -18.19 19.35
C GLU A 244 2.67 -17.94 19.07
N SER A 245 3.07 -17.87 17.80
CA SER A 245 4.44 -17.51 17.39
C SER A 245 4.89 -16.19 18.03
N TRP A 246 4.03 -15.17 17.96
CA TRP A 246 4.32 -13.84 18.51
C TRP A 246 4.31 -13.82 20.04
N ALA A 247 3.34 -14.50 20.68
CA ALA A 247 3.24 -14.61 22.13
C ALA A 247 4.47 -15.30 22.73
N TYR A 248 4.88 -16.43 22.14
CA TYR A 248 6.07 -17.20 22.55
C TYR A 248 7.35 -16.37 22.45
N ALA A 249 7.58 -15.74 21.30
CA ALA A 249 8.83 -15.01 21.02
C ALA A 249 9.00 -13.74 21.86
N ASN A 250 7.90 -13.08 22.25
CA ASN A 250 7.92 -11.92 23.15
C ASN A 250 7.79 -12.30 24.64
N ASP A 251 7.57 -13.58 24.94
CA ASP A 251 7.20 -14.14 26.25
C ASP A 251 6.06 -13.37 26.93
N ALA A 252 4.96 -13.18 26.18
CA ALA A 252 3.83 -12.33 26.56
C ALA A 252 2.48 -13.09 26.54
N ASN A 253 1.60 -12.71 27.46
CA ASN A 253 0.18 -13.04 27.43
C ASN A 253 -0.50 -12.32 26.26
N LEU A 254 -1.09 -13.08 25.33
CA LEU A 254 -1.83 -12.53 24.19
C LEU A 254 -3.27 -13.06 24.19
N ILE A 255 -4.24 -12.14 24.28
CA ILE A 255 -5.68 -12.43 24.34
C ILE A 255 -6.31 -12.06 23.00
N VAL A 256 -6.72 -13.06 22.22
CA VAL A 256 -7.20 -12.91 20.84
C VAL A 256 -8.68 -13.24 20.70
N ALA A 257 -9.45 -12.27 20.18
CA ALA A 257 -10.83 -12.47 19.76
C ALA A 257 -10.92 -12.46 18.23
N GLY A 258 -11.28 -13.60 17.64
CA GLY A 258 -11.22 -13.85 16.20
C GLY A 258 -12.56 -13.67 15.49
N THR A 259 -12.54 -13.01 14.33
CA THR A 259 -13.73 -12.90 13.47
C THR A 259 -13.96 -14.20 12.69
N ASN A 260 -15.15 -14.79 12.85
CA ASN A 260 -15.55 -16.01 12.14
C ASN A 260 -16.17 -15.65 10.78
N TYR A 261 -15.33 -15.49 9.75
CA TYR A 261 -15.77 -15.23 8.38
C TYR A 261 -15.01 -16.08 7.37
N GLY A 262 -15.33 -17.38 7.36
CA GLY A 262 -14.78 -18.42 6.47
C GLY A 262 -14.57 -18.01 5.00
N PRO A 263 -15.49 -17.29 4.32
CA PRO A 263 -15.30 -16.83 2.94
C PRO A 263 -14.06 -15.94 2.70
N SER A 264 -13.45 -15.40 3.76
CA SER A 264 -12.23 -14.58 3.72
C SER A 264 -11.00 -15.22 4.39
N GLY A 265 -11.11 -16.49 4.81
CA GLY A 265 -10.06 -17.18 5.57
C GLY A 265 -9.97 -16.73 7.04
N ALA A 266 -11.02 -16.09 7.57
CA ALA A 266 -11.06 -15.59 8.94
C ALA A 266 -11.79 -16.54 9.90
N THR A 267 -11.04 -17.01 10.90
CA THR A 267 -11.42 -17.75 12.11
C THR A 267 -10.11 -17.93 12.89
N GLY A 268 -10.15 -18.18 14.20
CA GLY A 268 -8.96 -18.27 15.04
C GLY A 268 -9.08 -17.36 16.24
N THR A 269 -9.57 -17.92 17.34
CA THR A 269 -9.73 -17.27 18.64
C THR A 269 -8.83 -18.00 19.64
N GLY A 270 -8.21 -17.29 20.59
CA GLY A 270 -7.31 -17.94 21.52
C GLY A 270 -6.71 -17.06 22.60
N VAL A 271 -6.08 -17.69 23.58
CA VAL A 271 -5.38 -17.06 24.69
C VAL A 271 -4.07 -17.80 24.90
N PHE A 272 -2.96 -17.09 24.78
CA PHE A 272 -1.60 -17.63 24.78
C PHE A 272 -0.81 -17.06 25.96
N ASN A 273 0.02 -17.88 26.62
CA ASN A 273 0.73 -17.55 27.86
C ASN A 273 2.25 -17.58 27.66
N GLY A 274 2.77 -16.65 26.86
CA GLY A 274 4.20 -16.56 26.56
C GLY A 274 4.76 -17.87 26.04
N ARG A 275 5.91 -18.29 26.59
CA ARG A 275 6.57 -19.56 26.21
C ARG A 275 5.83 -20.84 26.64
N ASN A 276 4.77 -20.75 27.44
CA ASN A 276 3.95 -21.91 27.80
C ASN A 276 2.95 -22.29 26.68
N GLY A 277 2.77 -21.44 25.66
CA GLY A 277 1.87 -21.68 24.53
C GLY A 277 0.40 -21.39 24.81
N ALA A 278 -0.49 -22.04 24.06
CA ALA A 278 -1.93 -21.86 24.16
C ALA A 278 -2.55 -22.36 25.48
N LEU A 279 -3.24 -21.47 26.21
CA LEU A 279 -4.20 -21.85 27.27
C LEU A 279 -5.58 -22.17 26.70
N LEU A 280 -5.93 -21.55 25.57
CA LEU A 280 -7.17 -21.79 24.83
C LEU A 280 -6.95 -21.47 23.35
N THR A 281 -7.44 -22.31 22.46
CA THR A 281 -7.48 -22.08 21.01
C THR A 281 -8.76 -22.64 20.40
N HIS A 282 -9.29 -21.96 19.38
CA HIS A 282 -10.38 -22.43 18.55
C HIS A 282 -10.19 -21.95 17.11
N TYR A 283 -10.41 -22.85 16.16
CA TYR A 283 -10.38 -22.60 14.71
C TYR A 283 -11.49 -23.44 14.07
N THR A 284 -12.42 -22.82 13.33
CA THR A 284 -13.58 -23.53 12.76
C THR A 284 -14.11 -22.90 11.47
N GLY A 285 -14.58 -23.73 10.54
CA GLY A 285 -15.34 -23.29 9.37
C GLY A 285 -16.86 -23.20 9.60
N GLN A 286 -17.34 -23.69 10.75
CA GLN A 286 -18.72 -23.52 11.18
C GLN A 286 -19.01 -22.05 11.54
N THR A 287 -20.23 -21.59 11.31
CA THR A 287 -20.66 -20.21 11.64
C THR A 287 -20.86 -20.05 13.15
N THR A 288 -19.91 -19.39 13.82
CA THR A 288 -19.83 -19.36 15.29
C THR A 288 -20.14 -17.97 15.87
N ARG A 289 -20.95 -17.94 16.95
CA ARG A 289 -21.12 -16.78 17.85
C ARG A 289 -21.04 -17.26 19.30
N ALA A 290 -19.82 -17.44 19.77
CA ALA A 290 -19.52 -18.09 21.04
C ALA A 290 -18.51 -17.30 21.87
N LEU A 291 -18.58 -17.47 23.17
CA LEU A 291 -17.70 -16.86 24.16
C LEU A 291 -17.02 -17.98 24.94
N TYR A 292 -15.69 -17.89 25.06
CA TYR A 292 -14.85 -18.91 25.68
C TYR A 292 -14.06 -18.28 26.83
N THR A 293 -14.17 -18.87 28.02
CA THR A 293 -13.64 -18.30 29.26
C THR A 293 -12.50 -19.14 29.81
N VAL A 294 -11.36 -18.51 30.13
CA VAL A 294 -10.14 -19.17 30.59
C VAL A 294 -9.42 -18.33 31.66
N THR A 295 -8.71 -19.01 32.57
CA THR A 295 -7.91 -18.38 33.63
C THR A 295 -6.47 -18.20 33.15
N VAL A 296 -5.95 -16.97 33.22
CA VAL A 296 -4.62 -16.59 32.72
C VAL A 296 -3.68 -16.25 33.89
N PRO A 297 -2.47 -16.84 33.99
CA PRO A 297 -1.47 -16.47 34.99
C PRO A 297 -0.96 -15.04 34.79
N LYS A 298 -0.78 -14.27 35.87
CA LYS A 298 -0.18 -12.94 35.80
C LYS A 298 1.35 -13.01 35.71
N SER A 299 1.95 -12.16 34.86
CA SER A 299 3.39 -11.97 34.81
C SER A 299 3.94 -11.49 36.16
N GLY A 300 4.74 -12.33 36.82
CA GLY A 300 5.43 -11.98 38.07
C GLY A 300 4.78 -12.44 39.39
N ALA A 301 3.73 -13.27 39.33
CA ALA A 301 3.15 -13.90 40.52
C ALA A 301 4.22 -14.66 41.35
N LYS A 302 4.45 -14.21 42.59
CA LYS A 302 5.41 -14.85 43.50
C LYS A 302 4.89 -16.24 43.90
N ASN A 303 5.72 -17.26 43.76
CA ASN A 303 5.43 -18.68 44.03
C ASN A 303 4.66 -19.43 42.93
N ILE A 304 4.78 -19.02 41.66
CA ILE A 304 5.10 -20.02 40.64
C ILE A 304 6.63 -20.15 40.63
N THR A 305 7.15 -21.37 40.63
CA THR A 305 8.59 -21.63 40.56
C THR A 305 9.14 -21.10 39.23
N ARG A 306 10.01 -20.09 39.30
CA ARG A 306 10.94 -19.81 38.19
C ARG A 306 11.89 -21.00 38.08
N TYR A 307 11.62 -21.93 37.18
CA TYR A 307 12.43 -23.12 36.92
C TYR A 307 13.73 -22.76 36.18
N HIS A 308 14.57 -21.94 36.82
CA HIS A 308 15.95 -21.67 36.46
C HIS A 308 16.86 -21.99 37.66
N SER A 309 16.87 -23.27 38.03
CA SER A 309 18.00 -23.93 38.67
C SER A 309 17.77 -25.44 38.63
N LEU A 310 18.50 -26.13 37.75
CA LEU A 310 19.33 -27.29 38.10
C LEU A 310 20.10 -27.77 36.87
N THR A 311 21.37 -28.10 37.09
CA THR A 311 22.22 -28.80 36.13
C THR A 311 21.84 -30.28 36.09
N SER A 312 21.79 -30.85 34.87
CA SER A 312 21.66 -32.29 34.57
C SER A 312 20.41 -33.01 35.07
N ASP A 313 20.16 -34.14 34.40
CA ASP A 313 19.15 -35.17 34.68
C ASP A 313 17.67 -34.82 34.45
N VAL A 314 17.03 -35.75 33.74
CA VAL A 314 15.64 -35.74 33.30
C VAL A 314 14.68 -35.73 34.50
N LEU A 315 13.70 -34.82 34.48
CA LEU A 315 12.40 -35.01 35.14
C LEU A 315 11.33 -34.11 34.50
N GLU A 316 10.06 -34.43 34.74
CA GLU A 316 8.96 -34.14 33.81
C GLU A 316 8.32 -32.75 34.01
N VAL A 317 7.92 -32.13 32.90
CA VAL A 317 7.03 -30.96 32.90
C VAL A 317 5.63 -31.43 33.36
N PRO A 318 4.95 -30.71 34.28
CA PRO A 318 3.58 -31.05 34.66
C PRO A 318 2.65 -31.08 33.44
N ILE A 319 2.06 -32.24 33.18
CA ILE A 319 1.19 -32.46 32.01
C ILE A 319 -0.09 -31.63 32.17
N ALA A 320 -0.23 -30.58 31.36
CA ALA A 320 -1.55 -30.10 30.99
C ALA A 320 -2.21 -31.19 30.14
N GLU A 321 -3.41 -31.65 30.50
CA GLU A 321 -4.03 -32.79 29.80
C GLU A 321 -4.28 -32.45 28.31
N PRO A 322 -3.91 -33.31 27.34
CA PRO A 322 -3.59 -32.87 25.96
C PRO A 322 -4.80 -32.54 25.05
N SER A 323 -5.92 -32.17 25.65
CA SER A 323 -7.22 -31.99 24.97
C SER A 323 -8.09 -30.86 25.54
N GLY A 324 -7.71 -30.24 26.67
CA GLY A 324 -8.55 -29.24 27.34
C GLY A 324 -8.56 -27.85 26.69
N HIS A 325 -7.45 -27.45 26.07
CA HIS A 325 -7.23 -26.10 25.52
C HIS A 325 -7.60 -25.96 24.04
N ARG A 326 -7.57 -27.05 23.26
CA ARG A 326 -7.90 -27.05 21.82
C ARG A 326 -9.39 -27.34 21.60
N LEU A 327 -10.20 -26.29 21.50
CA LEU A 327 -11.66 -26.40 21.34
C LEU A 327 -12.02 -26.92 19.93
N PRO A 328 -12.82 -28.00 19.81
CA PRO A 328 -13.01 -28.71 18.54
C PRO A 328 -13.65 -27.83 17.46
N GLY A 329 -13.01 -27.79 16.29
CA GLY A 329 -13.52 -27.14 15.08
C GLY A 329 -14.14 -28.12 14.08
N TYR A 330 -14.99 -27.60 13.20
CA TYR A 330 -15.74 -28.35 12.18
C TYR A 330 -15.81 -27.58 10.85
N ASP A 331 -16.33 -28.24 9.81
CA ASP A 331 -16.65 -27.67 8.49
C ASP A 331 -15.52 -26.87 7.82
N TYR A 332 -14.26 -27.30 8.02
CA TYR A 332 -13.04 -26.56 7.64
C TYR A 332 -12.99 -26.15 6.16
N GLU A 333 -13.62 -26.92 5.26
CA GLU A 333 -13.78 -26.64 3.83
C GLU A 333 -14.57 -25.36 3.51
N ASN A 334 -15.33 -24.81 4.46
CA ASN A 334 -15.94 -23.48 4.35
C ASN A 334 -14.92 -22.33 4.49
N VAL A 335 -13.70 -22.62 5.00
CA VAL A 335 -12.65 -21.60 5.22
C VAL A 335 -11.78 -21.44 3.96
N ARG A 336 -11.92 -20.29 3.31
CA ARG A 336 -11.16 -19.91 2.11
C ARG A 336 -9.84 -19.27 2.51
N LEU A 337 -8.86 -20.11 2.83
CA LEU A 337 -7.48 -19.70 3.08
C LEU A 337 -6.92 -18.84 1.93
N GLY A 338 -6.10 -17.85 2.28
CA GLY A 338 -5.24 -17.14 1.33
C GLY A 338 -4.06 -18.02 0.90
N ARG A 339 -3.17 -17.48 0.05
CA ARG A 339 -2.02 -18.22 -0.48
C ARG A 339 -0.78 -17.32 -0.53
N ASP A 340 0.29 -17.74 0.14
CA ASP A 340 1.59 -17.06 0.05
C ASP A 340 2.35 -17.42 -1.24
N PHE A 341 3.30 -16.57 -1.62
CA PHE A 341 4.05 -16.65 -2.88
C PHE A 341 5.24 -17.62 -2.80
N LEU A 342 4.95 -18.89 -2.52
CA LEU A 342 5.93 -19.96 -2.35
C LEU A 342 6.85 -20.18 -3.56
N GLU A 343 6.49 -19.70 -4.75
CA GLU A 343 7.36 -19.70 -5.93
C GLU A 343 8.63 -18.83 -5.79
N GLN A 344 8.73 -18.03 -4.73
CA GLN A 344 9.93 -17.24 -4.38
C GLN A 344 10.88 -17.97 -3.41
N PHE A 345 10.44 -19.07 -2.79
CA PHE A 345 11.20 -19.81 -1.78
C PHE A 345 12.15 -20.80 -2.46
N THR A 346 13.33 -21.00 -1.87
CA THR A 346 14.21 -22.12 -2.23
C THR A 346 13.73 -23.36 -1.50
N THR A 347 13.21 -24.36 -2.22
CA THR A 347 12.64 -25.58 -1.61
C THR A 347 13.27 -26.86 -2.13
N ILE A 348 13.50 -27.83 -1.24
CA ILE A 348 13.92 -29.21 -1.57
C ILE A 348 12.82 -30.16 -1.09
N GLN A 349 12.41 -31.11 -1.93
CA GLN A 349 11.35 -32.08 -1.60
C GLN A 349 11.92 -33.33 -0.92
N LEU A 350 11.26 -33.80 0.14
CA LEU A 350 11.71 -34.96 0.93
C LEU A 350 11.34 -36.31 0.28
N ASN A 351 10.13 -36.41 -0.28
CA ASN A 351 9.59 -37.68 -0.76
C ASN A 351 9.78 -37.82 -2.30
N PRO A 352 10.13 -39.00 -2.87
CA PRO A 352 10.37 -40.30 -2.22
C PRO A 352 11.72 -40.95 -2.66
N ILE A 353 12.85 -40.27 -2.47
CA ILE A 353 14.15 -40.66 -3.08
C ILE A 353 15.16 -41.23 -2.06
N TRP A 354 14.88 -41.17 -0.76
CA TRP A 354 15.89 -41.42 0.28
C TRP A 354 15.53 -42.58 1.21
N GLU A 355 16.28 -43.68 1.08
CA GLU A 355 16.21 -44.89 1.91
C GLU A 355 16.89 -44.70 3.29
N GLN A 356 16.88 -43.48 3.84
CA GLN A 356 17.67 -43.09 5.01
C GLN A 356 16.77 -42.61 6.16
N GLU A 357 16.93 -43.21 7.33
CA GLU A 357 16.18 -42.89 8.57
C GLU A 357 16.48 -41.47 9.12
N THR A 358 17.53 -40.80 8.62
CA THR A 358 17.90 -39.43 8.96
C THR A 358 18.53 -38.73 7.76
N ILE A 359 18.09 -37.51 7.48
CA ILE A 359 18.46 -36.69 6.32
C ILE A 359 19.05 -35.37 6.84
N GLY A 360 20.33 -35.10 6.53
CA GLY A 360 20.98 -33.81 6.75
C GLY A 360 21.06 -33.00 5.45
N GLN A 361 20.58 -31.76 5.44
CA GLN A 361 20.58 -30.87 4.26
C GLN A 361 20.71 -29.39 4.64
N ILE A 362 21.67 -28.69 4.05
CA ILE A 362 21.76 -27.22 4.13
C ILE A 362 21.06 -26.62 2.90
N VAL A 363 20.12 -25.70 3.13
CA VAL A 363 19.34 -25.03 2.08
C VAL A 363 19.52 -23.51 2.21
N CYS A 364 19.81 -22.83 1.10
CA CYS A 364 20.13 -21.41 1.10
C CYS A 364 19.26 -20.59 0.14
N SER A 365 18.78 -19.44 0.58
CA SER A 365 18.19 -18.39 -0.26
C SER A 365 19.16 -17.20 -0.33
N GLY A 366 19.90 -17.10 -1.44
CA GLY A 366 20.94 -16.09 -1.61
C GLY A 366 22.12 -16.31 -0.66
N MET A 367 22.27 -15.44 0.34
CA MET A 367 23.32 -15.54 1.38
C MET A 367 22.79 -16.09 2.71
N PHE A 368 21.48 -16.20 2.88
CA PHE A 368 20.86 -16.76 4.07
C PHE A 368 20.72 -18.28 3.91
N CYS A 369 21.17 -19.04 4.89
CA CYS A 369 21.17 -20.51 4.88
C CYS A 369 20.59 -21.06 6.17
N CYS A 370 19.88 -22.18 6.05
CA CYS A 370 19.41 -22.96 7.18
C CYS A 370 19.91 -24.41 7.03
N ASP A 371 20.38 -25.00 8.12
CA ASP A 371 20.69 -26.41 8.23
C ASP A 371 19.45 -27.17 8.74
N PHE A 372 19.19 -28.34 8.15
CA PHE A 372 18.05 -29.20 8.47
C PHE A 372 18.55 -30.62 8.73
N THR A 373 18.30 -31.16 9.92
CA THR A 373 18.44 -32.59 10.21
C THR A 373 17.05 -33.17 10.51
N VAL A 374 16.58 -34.10 9.69
CA VAL A 374 15.22 -34.66 9.76
C VAL A 374 15.29 -36.17 9.89
N SER A 375 14.73 -36.74 10.96
CA SER A 375 14.49 -38.18 11.06
C SER A 375 13.01 -38.49 10.84
N LEU A 376 12.74 -39.53 10.05
CA LEU A 376 11.40 -39.93 9.65
C LEU A 376 11.26 -41.45 9.58
N THR A 377 10.03 -41.92 9.84
CA THR A 377 9.61 -43.32 9.72
C THR A 377 8.56 -43.41 8.60
N VAL A 378 8.66 -44.44 7.75
CA VAL A 378 7.77 -44.64 6.60
C VAL A 378 7.08 -45.99 6.66
N ASP A 379 5.75 -46.01 6.59
CA ASP A 379 4.96 -47.24 6.40
C ASP A 379 4.71 -47.46 4.91
N ALA A 380 5.55 -48.30 4.28
CA ALA A 380 5.42 -48.68 2.88
C ALA A 380 4.15 -49.51 2.55
N GLY A 381 3.36 -49.91 3.57
CA GLY A 381 2.04 -50.52 3.40
C GLY A 381 0.89 -49.52 3.25
N ARG A 382 1.14 -48.20 3.38
CA ARG A 382 0.13 -47.13 3.31
C ARG A 382 0.25 -46.31 2.03
N GLU A 383 -0.83 -45.60 1.68
CA GLU A 383 -0.84 -44.73 0.50
C GLU A 383 -0.14 -43.39 0.77
N LEU A 384 0.73 -42.97 -0.16
CA LEU A 384 1.41 -41.67 -0.14
C LEU A 384 0.41 -40.53 -0.39
N THR A 385 -0.21 -40.03 0.68
CA THR A 385 -1.15 -38.90 0.66
C THR A 385 -0.48 -37.53 0.79
N HIS A 386 0.73 -37.48 1.36
CA HIS A 386 1.42 -36.24 1.74
C HIS A 386 2.83 -36.14 1.15
N HIS A 387 3.16 -34.98 0.61
CA HIS A 387 4.53 -34.62 0.22
C HIS A 387 5.06 -33.51 1.13
N TYR A 388 6.32 -33.62 1.53
CA TYR A 388 6.97 -32.63 2.40
C TYR A 388 8.14 -31.94 1.68
N ARG A 389 8.40 -30.69 2.05
CA ARG A 389 9.52 -29.89 1.54
C ARG A 389 10.23 -29.13 2.64
N LEU A 390 11.56 -29.12 2.59
CA LEU A 390 12.37 -28.06 3.21
C LEU A 390 12.14 -26.78 2.40
N ALA A 391 12.01 -25.64 3.07
CA ALA A 391 11.75 -24.34 2.47
C ALA A 391 12.56 -23.25 3.18
N VAL A 392 13.29 -22.45 2.39
CA VAL A 392 14.11 -21.32 2.87
C VAL A 392 13.85 -20.09 2.02
N PHE A 393 13.69 -18.94 2.68
CA PHE A 393 13.50 -17.64 2.03
C PHE A 393 14.14 -16.53 2.87
N ASP A 394 14.80 -15.59 2.21
CA ASP A 394 15.13 -14.28 2.78
C ASP A 394 14.77 -13.19 1.76
N GLY A 395 13.98 -12.21 2.18
CA GLY A 395 13.59 -11.13 1.28
C GLY A 395 12.38 -10.32 1.73
N VAL A 396 11.85 -9.51 0.81
CA VAL A 396 10.67 -8.68 1.06
C VAL A 396 9.41 -9.43 0.61
N ARG A 397 8.58 -9.85 1.57
CA ARG A 397 7.22 -10.33 1.33
C ARG A 397 6.28 -9.14 1.21
N THR A 398 5.33 -9.21 0.25
CA THR A 398 4.40 -8.11 -0.06
C THR A 398 2.97 -8.56 0.19
N PHE A 399 2.31 -7.99 1.19
CA PHE A 399 0.96 -8.39 1.62
C PHE A 399 -0.10 -7.81 0.69
N GLN A 400 -0.31 -8.48 -0.45
CA GLN A 400 -1.31 -8.15 -1.48
C GLN A 400 -1.25 -6.68 -1.98
N GLY A 401 -0.08 -6.01 -1.82
CA GLY A 401 0.15 -4.61 -2.18
C GLY A 401 -0.16 -3.57 -1.09
N PHE A 402 -0.63 -3.98 0.10
CA PHE A 402 -0.92 -3.08 1.21
C PHE A 402 0.33 -2.71 2.03
N ALA A 403 1.22 -3.68 2.28
CA ALA A 403 2.48 -3.46 3.00
C ALA A 403 3.59 -4.39 2.52
N ASP A 404 4.83 -3.99 2.80
CA ASP A 404 6.07 -4.76 2.59
C ASP A 404 6.67 -5.10 3.97
N ALA A 405 6.99 -6.37 4.23
CA ALA A 405 7.83 -6.77 5.38
C ALA A 405 9.05 -7.54 4.89
N HIS A 406 10.18 -7.38 5.56
CA HIS A 406 11.36 -8.19 5.31
C HIS A 406 11.35 -9.40 6.23
N VAL A 407 11.35 -10.61 5.67
CA VAL A 407 11.23 -11.86 6.42
C VAL A 407 12.31 -12.85 6.03
N SER A 408 12.75 -13.62 7.01
CA SER A 408 13.74 -14.71 6.85
C SER A 408 13.12 -15.97 7.47
N ILE A 409 13.10 -17.07 6.72
CA ILE A 409 12.27 -18.24 7.01
C ILE A 409 13.07 -19.52 6.78
N CYS A 410 13.01 -20.45 7.74
CA CYS A 410 13.54 -21.81 7.65
C CYS A 410 12.44 -22.79 8.08
N GLY A 411 11.92 -23.68 7.23
CA GLY A 411 10.87 -24.60 7.67
C GLY A 411 10.64 -25.84 6.82
N VAL A 412 9.96 -26.83 7.39
CA VAL A 412 9.38 -27.98 6.70
C VAL A 412 7.89 -27.69 6.47
N ILE A 413 7.42 -27.83 5.23
CA ILE A 413 6.03 -27.54 4.83
C ILE A 413 5.39 -28.75 4.13
N ALA A 414 4.10 -28.96 4.36
CA ALA A 414 3.28 -29.99 3.72
C ALA A 414 2.69 -29.54 2.38
N CYS A 415 2.50 -30.50 1.47
CA CYS A 415 2.01 -30.31 0.11
C CYS A 415 1.13 -31.49 -0.32
N ALA A 416 0.02 -31.22 -1.03
CA ALA A 416 -0.88 -32.27 -1.52
C ALA A 416 -0.29 -33.14 -2.64
N ASN A 417 0.76 -32.68 -3.33
CA ASN A 417 1.47 -33.40 -4.38
C ASN A 417 2.87 -32.83 -4.61
N GLN A 418 3.57 -33.32 -5.65
CA GLN A 418 4.94 -32.90 -5.99
C GLN A 418 5.05 -31.45 -6.53
N SER A 419 3.96 -30.70 -6.69
CA SER A 419 3.99 -29.30 -7.12
C SER A 419 4.12 -28.35 -5.94
N ILE A 420 5.00 -27.35 -6.04
CA ILE A 420 5.09 -26.23 -5.09
C ILE A 420 3.76 -25.47 -4.97
N ALA A 421 2.93 -25.49 -6.02
CA ALA A 421 1.61 -24.88 -5.99
C ALA A 421 0.59 -25.62 -5.11
N SER A 422 0.91 -26.83 -4.65
CA SER A 422 0.10 -27.63 -3.73
C SER A 422 0.54 -27.54 -2.26
N CYS A 423 1.63 -26.83 -2.00
CA CYS A 423 2.17 -26.61 -0.66
C CYS A 423 1.39 -25.51 0.07
N GLY A 424 1.13 -25.70 1.37
CA GLY A 424 0.27 -24.81 2.15
C GLY A 424 -1.22 -24.89 1.79
N LEU A 425 -1.65 -25.88 1.00
CA LEU A 425 -3.08 -26.21 0.91
C LEU A 425 -3.57 -26.83 2.24
N MET A 426 -4.86 -26.71 2.52
CA MET A 426 -5.48 -27.37 3.66
C MET A 426 -5.56 -28.88 3.42
N LEU A 427 -4.93 -29.68 4.28
CA LEU A 427 -4.90 -31.13 4.19
C LEU A 427 -5.63 -31.68 5.42
N GLN A 428 -6.85 -32.20 5.25
CA GLN A 428 -7.76 -32.54 6.35
C GLN A 428 -7.50 -33.91 7.01
N GLN A 429 -6.43 -34.61 6.64
CA GLN A 429 -6.13 -35.97 7.10
C GLN A 429 -4.65 -36.08 7.49
N ASN A 430 -4.35 -36.90 8.50
CA ASN A 430 -2.97 -37.14 8.93
C ASN A 430 -2.22 -38.00 7.89
N SER A 431 -0.89 -37.91 7.89
CA SER A 431 -0.01 -38.74 7.08
C SER A 431 0.09 -40.15 7.67
N GLU A 432 -0.71 -41.10 7.19
CA GLU A 432 -0.54 -42.52 7.55
C GLU A 432 0.76 -43.13 6.99
N TYR A 433 1.33 -42.55 5.94
CA TYR A 433 2.52 -43.06 5.24
C TYR A 433 3.85 -42.63 5.88
N LEU A 434 3.91 -41.46 6.51
CA LEU A 434 5.14 -40.85 6.99
C LEU A 434 4.92 -40.13 8.32
N GLN A 435 5.73 -40.49 9.32
CA GLN A 435 5.82 -39.84 10.63
C GLN A 435 7.21 -39.20 10.79
N PHE A 436 7.27 -38.00 11.34
CA PHE A 436 8.53 -37.37 11.76
C PHE A 436 8.88 -37.83 13.17
N ASN A 437 10.09 -38.35 13.34
CA ASN A 437 10.63 -38.78 14.64
C ASN A 437 11.28 -37.59 15.35
N SER A 438 12.05 -36.80 14.60
CA SER A 438 12.68 -35.57 15.05
C SER A 438 12.98 -34.65 13.86
N ILE A 439 13.03 -33.36 14.12
CA ILE A 439 13.38 -32.31 13.16
C ILE A 439 14.26 -31.33 13.92
N SER A 440 15.45 -31.02 13.40
CA SER A 440 16.28 -29.92 13.88
C SER A 440 16.50 -28.94 12.74
N ILE A 441 16.25 -27.66 13.00
CA ILE A 441 16.43 -26.55 12.06
C ILE A 441 17.31 -25.53 12.76
N SER A 442 18.44 -25.16 12.15
CA SER A 442 19.29 -24.08 12.64
C SER A 442 19.58 -23.06 11.55
N GLY A 443 19.55 -21.77 11.87
CA GLY A 443 19.76 -20.69 10.91
C GLY A 443 20.46 -19.49 11.51
N GLN A 444 21.28 -18.80 10.72
CA GLN A 444 21.98 -17.58 11.14
C GLN A 444 21.19 -16.34 10.69
N PHE A 445 20.52 -15.69 11.63
CA PHE A 445 19.72 -14.49 11.42
C PHE A 445 20.49 -13.23 11.86
N ILE A 446 20.01 -12.06 11.46
CA ILE A 446 20.48 -10.77 11.99
C ILE A 446 20.02 -10.66 13.46
N ALA A 447 20.84 -10.16 14.38
CA ALA A 447 20.44 -9.99 15.79
C ALA A 447 19.51 -8.79 15.99
N ASN A 448 20.01 -7.58 15.74
CA ASN A 448 19.29 -6.34 16.05
C ASN A 448 18.05 -6.16 15.16
N GLY A 449 16.89 -5.93 15.80
CA GLY A 449 15.63 -5.64 15.12
C GLY A 449 14.97 -6.85 14.44
N THR A 450 15.41 -8.07 14.74
CA THR A 450 14.85 -9.29 14.14
C THR A 450 14.14 -10.15 15.19
N LEU A 451 12.82 -10.20 15.13
CA LEU A 451 11.99 -11.08 15.95
C LEU A 451 11.90 -12.44 15.23
N ALA A 452 12.67 -13.43 15.70
CA ALA A 452 12.56 -14.81 15.25
C ALA A 452 11.58 -15.59 16.14
N MET A 453 10.70 -16.38 15.53
CA MET A 453 9.58 -17.02 16.21
C MET A 453 9.46 -18.51 15.81
N PRO A 454 9.02 -19.40 16.72
CA PRO A 454 8.68 -20.77 16.38
C PRO A 454 7.33 -20.80 15.69
N SER A 455 7.26 -21.40 14.50
CA SER A 455 6.05 -21.47 13.68
C SER A 455 5.68 -22.94 13.46
N THR A 456 4.62 -23.39 14.12
CA THR A 456 4.12 -24.77 14.07
C THR A 456 2.65 -24.80 13.67
N LEU A 457 2.22 -25.86 12.98
CA LEU A 457 0.83 -26.04 12.54
C LEU A 457 0.52 -27.52 12.28
N ASP A 458 -0.54 -28.03 12.91
CA ASP A 458 -1.14 -29.35 12.66
C ASP A 458 -2.23 -29.31 11.56
N MET A 459 -2.62 -30.47 11.04
CA MET A 459 -3.66 -30.60 9.99
C MET A 459 -5.06 -30.09 10.41
N ARG A 460 -5.27 -29.81 11.69
CA ARG A 460 -6.53 -29.27 12.24
C ARG A 460 -6.47 -27.74 12.41
N MET A 461 -5.38 -27.11 11.99
CA MET A 461 -5.10 -25.67 12.09
C MET A 461 -4.79 -25.17 13.52
N TYR A 462 -4.17 -26.01 14.37
CA TYR A 462 -3.65 -25.61 15.68
C TYR A 462 -2.12 -25.65 15.68
N SER A 463 -1.47 -24.79 16.46
CA SER A 463 -0.04 -24.90 16.76
C SER A 463 0.28 -26.26 17.41
N TYR A 464 1.55 -26.65 17.49
CA TYR A 464 1.95 -27.68 18.44
C TYR A 464 2.12 -27.09 19.84
N ASP A 465 1.82 -27.89 20.87
CA ASP A 465 2.00 -27.46 22.26
C ASP A 465 3.49 -27.20 22.53
N ALA A 466 3.80 -26.20 23.38
CA ALA A 466 5.16 -25.75 23.64
C ALA A 466 6.10 -26.84 24.20
N SER A 467 5.57 -27.97 24.68
CA SER A 467 6.33 -29.17 25.10
C SER A 467 6.82 -30.06 23.94
N HIS A 468 6.23 -29.93 22.75
CA HIS A 468 6.57 -30.73 21.56
C HIS A 468 7.82 -30.22 20.81
N TYR A 469 8.34 -29.04 21.17
CA TYR A 469 9.53 -28.48 20.54
C TYR A 469 10.37 -27.61 21.49
N GLY A 470 11.68 -27.64 21.30
CA GLY A 470 12.61 -26.66 21.86
C GLY A 470 12.89 -25.53 20.86
N PHE A 471 12.99 -24.29 21.35
CA PHE A 471 13.35 -23.11 20.55
C PHE A 471 14.36 -22.26 21.31
N THR A 472 15.55 -22.05 20.72
CA THR A 472 16.67 -21.32 21.36
C THR A 472 17.32 -20.35 20.38
N ALA A 473 17.99 -19.32 20.89
CA ALA A 473 18.78 -18.39 20.09
C ALA A 473 20.07 -17.98 20.80
N ASP A 474 21.22 -18.27 20.18
CA ASP A 474 22.54 -17.80 20.63
C ASP A 474 22.83 -16.45 19.99
N VAL A 475 22.75 -15.37 20.76
CA VAL A 475 22.77 -13.98 20.26
C VAL A 475 24.15 -13.34 20.45
N ASN A 476 24.64 -12.64 19.42
CA ASN A 476 25.87 -11.87 19.45
C ASN A 476 25.64 -10.49 18.80
N TYR A 477 25.30 -9.49 19.63
CA TYR A 477 25.08 -8.12 19.17
C TYR A 477 26.34 -7.46 18.60
N SER A 478 27.54 -7.86 19.04
CA SER A 478 28.82 -7.32 18.56
C SER A 478 29.11 -7.68 17.09
N SER A 479 28.71 -8.88 16.65
CA SER A 479 28.71 -9.27 15.23
C SER A 479 27.37 -9.03 14.53
N ASN A 480 26.37 -8.53 15.25
CA ASN A 480 24.97 -8.37 14.84
C ASN A 480 24.34 -9.66 14.26
N SER A 481 24.68 -10.80 14.85
CA SER A 481 24.29 -12.13 14.40
C SER A 481 23.62 -12.91 15.53
N GLN A 482 22.62 -13.72 15.20
CA GLN A 482 22.05 -14.70 16.13
C GLN A 482 21.87 -16.05 15.43
N ILE A 483 22.21 -17.14 16.10
CA ILE A 483 21.96 -18.51 15.62
C ILE A 483 20.69 -19.00 16.31
N VAL A 484 19.61 -19.14 15.55
CA VAL A 484 18.31 -19.59 16.07
C VAL A 484 18.14 -21.06 15.72
N THR A 485 17.82 -21.89 16.70
CA THR A 485 17.67 -23.34 16.55
C THR A 485 16.30 -23.80 17.06
N MET A 486 15.65 -24.65 16.29
CA MET A 486 14.32 -25.21 16.59
C MET A 486 14.33 -26.73 16.43
N ASN A 487 13.97 -27.44 17.49
CA ASN A 487 14.04 -28.90 17.58
C ASN A 487 12.68 -29.49 17.93
N LEU A 488 12.13 -30.38 17.09
CA LEU A 488 10.97 -31.21 17.42
C LEU A 488 11.41 -32.31 18.39
N THR A 489 10.80 -32.35 19.58
CA THR A 489 11.09 -33.32 20.65
C THR A 489 10.07 -34.47 20.71
N THR A 490 8.84 -34.22 20.28
CA THR A 490 7.76 -35.23 20.24
C THR A 490 7.49 -35.66 18.80
N PRO A 491 7.50 -36.97 18.46
CA PRO A 491 7.17 -37.44 17.11
C PRO A 491 5.75 -37.07 16.64
N VAL A 492 5.58 -36.69 15.37
CA VAL A 492 4.30 -36.24 14.79
C VAL A 492 4.03 -36.78 13.37
N SER A 493 2.75 -36.99 13.04
CA SER A 493 2.28 -37.42 11.70
C SER A 493 1.17 -36.52 11.13
N ASP A 494 0.79 -35.47 11.85
CA ASP A 494 -0.23 -34.48 11.51
C ASP A 494 0.37 -33.11 11.15
N MET A 495 1.67 -33.05 10.82
CA MET A 495 2.37 -31.80 10.59
C MET A 495 1.98 -31.15 9.26
N GLN A 496 1.40 -29.96 9.31
CA GLN A 496 1.22 -29.11 8.13
C GLN A 496 2.42 -28.16 7.93
N THR A 497 3.01 -27.63 9.01
CA THR A 497 4.24 -26.81 8.97
C THR A 497 5.01 -26.85 10.30
N PHE A 498 6.34 -26.84 10.22
CA PHE A 498 7.26 -26.71 11.35
C PHE A 498 8.49 -25.89 10.93
N GLY A 499 8.73 -24.73 11.54
CA GLY A 499 9.86 -23.88 11.14
C GLY A 499 10.06 -22.60 11.94
N ILE A 500 11.19 -21.95 11.70
CA ILE A 500 11.55 -20.63 12.22
C ILE A 500 11.02 -19.57 11.25
N TYR A 501 10.20 -18.64 11.74
CA TYR A 501 9.73 -17.49 10.98
C TYR A 501 10.20 -16.20 11.64
N ALA A 502 10.96 -15.37 10.91
CA ALA A 502 11.54 -14.14 11.46
C ALA A 502 11.13 -12.87 10.71
N PHE A 503 10.72 -11.84 11.45
CA PHE A 503 10.48 -10.49 10.94
C PHE A 503 11.69 -9.59 11.19
N ASN A 504 12.20 -8.95 10.12
CA ASN A 504 13.38 -8.08 10.16
C ASN A 504 12.98 -6.59 10.10
N HIS A 505 12.86 -5.93 11.25
CA HIS A 505 12.44 -4.54 11.39
C HIS A 505 13.63 -3.57 11.24
N LYS A 506 14.06 -3.32 10.00
CA LYS A 506 15.33 -2.63 9.63
C LYS A 506 15.55 -1.19 10.16
N GLU A 507 14.55 -0.56 10.78
CA GLU A 507 14.66 0.77 11.40
C GLU A 507 14.28 0.75 12.90
N PHE A 508 14.24 -0.43 13.54
CA PHE A 508 13.81 -0.59 14.93
C PHE A 508 14.83 -1.37 15.76
N GLU A 509 15.38 -0.74 16.80
CA GLU A 509 16.31 -1.38 17.72
C GLU A 509 15.55 -2.20 18.76
N PHE A 510 15.57 -3.52 18.57
CA PHE A 510 14.98 -4.52 19.46
C PHE A 510 16.04 -5.57 19.81
N TYR A 511 16.22 -5.78 21.10
CA TYR A 511 17.03 -6.87 21.68
C TYR A 511 16.13 -8.11 21.74
N ASN A 512 16.68 -9.28 21.42
CA ASN A 512 15.87 -10.49 21.31
C ASN A 512 15.50 -11.01 22.71
N PRO A 513 14.20 -11.15 23.07
CA PRO A 513 13.79 -11.67 24.37
C PRO A 513 14.26 -13.10 24.67
N ILE A 514 14.73 -13.86 23.66
CA ILE A 514 15.12 -15.27 23.78
C ILE A 514 16.41 -15.47 24.58
N GLU A 515 17.19 -14.42 24.88
CA GLU A 515 18.38 -14.50 25.74
C GLU A 515 18.08 -15.14 27.11
N LEU A 516 18.68 -16.31 27.35
CA LEU A 516 18.88 -16.84 28.70
C LEU A 516 20.14 -16.18 29.28
N PRO A 517 20.12 -15.69 30.53
CA PRO A 517 21.31 -15.10 31.14
C PRO A 517 22.38 -16.18 31.37
N GLY A 518 23.60 -15.92 30.94
CA GLY A 518 24.76 -16.67 31.42
C GLY A 518 25.10 -16.26 32.85
N ASP A 519 25.36 -17.23 33.73
CA ASP A 519 25.89 -16.99 35.06
C ASP A 519 27.34 -16.50 34.98
N ASP A 520 27.53 -15.17 35.01
CA ASP A 520 28.81 -14.56 35.40
C ASP A 520 28.59 -13.12 35.95
N ALA A 521 27.79 -13.03 37.01
CA ALA A 521 27.62 -11.80 37.79
C ALA A 521 28.67 -11.70 38.90
N ASP A 522 29.91 -11.29 38.57
CA ASP A 522 30.89 -10.93 39.61
C ASP A 522 31.73 -9.69 39.27
N LYS A 523 31.88 -8.83 40.30
CA LYS A 523 32.67 -7.58 40.39
C LYS A 523 32.32 -6.41 39.45
N PRO A 524 31.67 -5.35 39.97
CA PRO A 524 31.97 -3.99 39.50
C PRO A 524 33.39 -3.61 39.97
N ASP A 525 34.22 -3.15 39.04
CA ASP A 525 35.47 -2.48 39.41
C ASP A 525 35.14 -1.13 40.07
N LYS A 526 35.95 -0.74 41.05
CA LYS A 526 35.91 0.60 41.64
C LYS A 526 36.84 1.51 40.84
N ASP A 527 36.38 2.71 40.50
CA ASP A 527 36.95 3.97 41.02
C ASP A 527 36.24 5.20 40.40
N ASP A 528 36.59 6.39 40.89
CA ASP A 528 36.22 7.76 40.44
C ASP A 528 34.74 8.18 40.43
N ASP A 529 34.27 8.58 41.62
CA ASP A 529 33.82 9.94 41.98
C ASP A 529 33.06 10.85 40.99
N GLY A 530 32.01 11.52 41.52
CA GLY A 530 31.80 12.94 41.17
C GLY A 530 30.37 13.51 41.11
N GLY A 531 29.66 13.66 42.24
CA GLY A 531 28.50 14.58 42.41
C GLY A 531 27.20 14.20 41.66
N ALA A 532 26.02 14.06 42.29
CA ALA A 532 25.34 15.00 43.19
C ALA A 532 25.35 16.45 42.63
N THR A 533 24.22 17.16 42.46
CA THR A 533 23.11 17.31 43.41
C THR A 533 21.76 17.72 42.78
N THR A 534 20.66 17.44 43.51
CA THR A 534 19.39 18.22 43.60
C THR A 534 18.64 18.63 42.31
N GLY A 535 17.40 18.14 42.18
CA GLY A 535 16.36 18.77 41.34
C GLY A 535 15.31 19.54 42.18
N ALA A 536 14.35 20.19 41.51
CA ALA A 536 13.16 20.77 42.13
C ALA A 536 11.96 20.76 41.16
N LYS A 537 10.73 20.72 41.70
CA LYS A 537 9.47 20.91 40.96
C LYS A 537 9.03 22.41 41.02
N PRO A 538 7.74 22.79 40.90
CA PRO A 538 7.23 23.50 39.72
C PRO A 538 6.62 24.88 40.06
N SER A 539 5.99 25.57 39.10
CA SER A 539 4.64 26.18 39.27
C SER A 539 4.14 26.82 37.96
N ALA A 540 2.92 27.35 37.97
CA ALA A 540 2.22 27.93 36.82
C ALA A 540 1.92 29.45 37.01
N THR A 541 1.05 29.98 36.13
CA THR A 541 0.33 31.29 36.10
C THR A 541 0.86 32.41 35.20
N ALA A 542 0.04 33.33 34.63
CA ALA A 542 -1.35 33.27 34.11
C ALA A 542 -1.75 34.63 33.42
N LEU A 543 -2.92 34.68 32.74
CA LEU A 543 -3.73 35.90 32.38
C LEU A 543 -3.13 36.87 31.30
N LEU A 544 -3.85 37.75 30.55
CA LEU A 544 -5.29 37.95 30.18
C LEU A 544 -5.46 38.97 28.99
N LEU A 545 -6.60 38.91 28.27
CA LEU A 545 -7.33 40.00 27.50
C LEU A 545 -6.65 40.72 26.30
N GLY A 546 -7.37 41.32 25.31
CA GLY A 546 -8.80 41.27 24.95
C GLY A 546 -9.34 42.44 24.04
N GLY A 547 -10.22 42.16 23.06
CA GLY A 547 -10.94 43.16 22.19
C GLY A 547 -10.17 43.69 20.95
N ALA A 548 -10.71 44.39 19.93
CA ALA A 548 -12.06 44.77 19.45
C ALA A 548 -11.93 45.62 18.12
N LEU A 549 -12.88 45.93 17.19
CA LEU A 549 -14.22 45.44 16.77
C LEU A 549 -14.73 46.17 15.47
N LEU A 550 -15.54 45.53 14.59
CA LEU A 550 -16.51 46.09 13.56
C LEU A 550 -15.93 46.83 12.29
N THR A 551 -16.56 46.98 11.09
CA THR A 551 -17.86 46.50 10.48
C THR A 551 -17.99 46.64 8.94
N PHE A 552 -18.62 45.65 8.28
CA PHE A 552 -19.57 45.69 7.10
C PHE A 552 -19.07 46.21 5.71
N TRP A 553 -19.61 45.84 4.52
CA TRP A 553 -20.78 45.05 4.04
C TRP A 553 -20.60 44.68 2.51
N HIS A 554 -21.50 44.05 1.73
CA HIS A 554 -22.25 42.77 1.79
C HIS A 554 -23.22 42.64 0.55
N LEU A 555 -23.24 41.52 -0.22
CA LEU A 555 -24.38 40.93 -1.03
C LEU A 555 -23.82 39.72 -1.87
N MET A 556 -24.32 38.46 -1.87
CA MET A 556 -25.60 37.81 -2.32
C MET A 556 -25.71 37.65 -3.86
N ILE A 557 -26.27 36.61 -4.52
CA ILE A 557 -26.95 35.31 -4.22
C ILE A 557 -26.90 34.44 -5.54
N SER A 558 -26.62 33.13 -5.64
CA SER A 558 -27.28 31.84 -5.25
C SER A 558 -28.30 31.21 -6.25
N LYS A 559 -28.39 29.84 -6.28
CA LYS A 559 -29.39 28.92 -6.95
C LYS A 559 -29.32 28.73 -8.51
N LYS A 560 -29.81 27.62 -9.15
CA LYS A 560 -29.93 26.16 -8.81
C LYS A 560 -30.37 25.29 -10.06
N MET A 561 -29.92 24.02 -10.15
CA MET A 561 -30.57 22.80 -10.74
C MET A 561 -31.01 22.63 -12.24
N ALA A 562 -30.45 21.57 -12.87
CA ALA A 562 -31.08 20.40 -13.56
C ALA A 562 -31.74 20.41 -14.99
N THR A 563 -31.19 19.55 -15.89
CA THR A 563 -31.81 18.68 -16.95
C THR A 563 -32.78 19.26 -18.03
N ASN A 564 -32.88 18.77 -19.29
CA ASN A 564 -32.34 17.57 -19.97
C ASN A 564 -32.19 17.79 -21.51
N MET A 565 -31.68 16.78 -22.26
CA MET A 565 -31.57 16.54 -23.73
C MET A 565 -32.23 17.54 -24.74
N LEU A 566 -31.75 17.77 -25.98
CA LEU A 566 -31.27 16.82 -27.01
C LEU A 566 -30.63 17.56 -28.23
N GLY A 567 -29.67 16.95 -28.97
CA GLY A 567 -29.52 17.19 -30.43
C GLY A 567 -28.40 18.10 -30.98
N ASN A 568 -27.33 17.49 -31.50
CA ASN A 568 -26.38 17.91 -32.56
C ASN A 568 -26.39 19.34 -33.15
N ASP A 569 -25.35 20.14 -32.88
CA ASP A 569 -24.26 20.48 -33.85
C ASP A 569 -23.11 21.24 -33.17
N LEU A 570 -22.10 20.52 -32.65
CA LEU A 570 -20.92 21.14 -32.03
C LEU A 570 -19.59 20.41 -32.29
N PHE A 571 -19.49 19.61 -33.37
CA PHE A 571 -18.24 18.91 -33.71
C PHE A 571 -17.40 19.55 -34.82
N ARG A 572 -17.83 20.71 -35.35
CA ARG A 572 -17.14 21.43 -36.45
C ARG A 572 -16.29 22.64 -36.01
N LYS A 573 -16.20 22.94 -34.70
CA LYS A 573 -15.56 24.18 -34.20
C LYS A 573 -14.37 24.01 -33.22
N LEU A 574 -13.99 22.79 -32.83
CA LEU A 574 -12.92 22.56 -31.82
C LEU A 574 -11.63 21.93 -32.34
N THR A 575 -11.41 21.91 -33.66
CA THR A 575 -10.21 21.33 -34.33
C THR A 575 -9.41 22.34 -35.16
N CYS A 576 -9.22 23.57 -34.65
CA CYS A 576 -8.30 24.54 -35.24
C CYS A 576 -6.87 24.40 -34.68
N GLY A 577 -6.03 23.64 -35.37
CA GLY A 577 -4.59 23.52 -35.05
C GLY A 577 -3.75 24.72 -35.50
N ALA A 578 -2.57 24.87 -34.89
CA ALA A 578 -1.61 25.92 -35.25
C ALA A 578 -1.10 25.76 -36.70
N LYS A 579 -1.00 26.87 -37.44
CA LYS A 579 -0.53 26.91 -38.82
C LYS A 579 0.99 27.00 -38.89
N PHE A 580 1.64 26.03 -39.54
CA PHE A 580 2.98 26.25 -40.08
C PHE A 580 2.91 27.30 -41.20
N THR A 581 3.83 28.26 -41.20
CA THR A 581 3.95 29.25 -42.28
C THR A 581 5.36 29.23 -42.84
N ASN A 582 5.47 29.27 -44.17
CA ASN A 582 6.74 29.35 -44.89
C ASN A 582 6.76 30.71 -45.60
N LYS A 583 7.71 31.58 -45.26
CA LYS A 583 7.76 32.94 -45.82
C LYS A 583 8.46 32.94 -47.17
N ASN A 584 7.89 33.62 -48.17
CA ASN A 584 8.61 34.70 -48.87
C ASN A 584 7.77 35.56 -49.82
N LYS A 585 8.21 36.83 -49.94
CA LYS A 585 7.84 37.89 -50.90
C LYS A 585 6.45 38.58 -50.76
N LEU A 586 6.53 39.91 -50.82
CA LEU A 586 5.52 40.98 -50.83
C LEU A 586 5.50 41.63 -52.25
N PRO A 587 4.72 42.70 -52.56
CA PRO A 587 3.39 43.18 -52.13
C PRO A 587 2.52 43.51 -53.41
N PRO A 588 1.82 44.67 -53.56
CA PRO A 588 0.61 45.18 -52.87
C PRO A 588 -0.61 45.39 -53.83
N LYS A 589 -1.83 45.63 -53.28
CA LYS A 589 -2.64 46.86 -53.51
C LYS A 589 -3.95 46.90 -52.71
N ARG A 590 -4.55 48.10 -52.59
CA ARG A 590 -5.84 48.43 -51.95
C ARG A 590 -6.93 48.71 -53.00
N LYS A 591 -8.17 48.31 -52.70
CA LYS A 591 -9.48 49.04 -52.75
C LYS A 591 -10.62 47.97 -52.77
N LEU A 592 -11.80 48.08 -52.13
CA LEU A 592 -12.84 49.14 -52.12
C LEU A 592 -13.48 49.32 -53.53
N GLU A 593 -14.78 49.57 -53.77
CA GLU A 593 -16.04 49.84 -53.02
C GLU A 593 -17.23 49.15 -53.80
N SER A 594 -18.50 48.94 -53.38
CA SER A 594 -19.23 48.67 -52.09
C SER A 594 -20.74 48.38 -52.35
N ALA A 595 -21.41 47.44 -51.64
CA ALA A 595 -22.90 47.25 -51.57
C ALA A 595 -23.24 46.35 -50.34
N ASP A 596 -24.04 46.71 -49.32
CA ASP A 596 -25.48 47.07 -49.20
C ASP A 596 -26.38 45.85 -48.92
N THR A 597 -27.27 45.80 -47.90
CA THR A 597 -27.65 46.70 -46.76
C THR A 597 -27.73 45.87 -45.45
N ALA A 598 -28.26 46.22 -44.25
CA ALA A 598 -28.95 47.39 -43.65
C ALA A 598 -28.65 47.42 -42.10
N THR A 599 -29.16 48.41 -41.33
CA THR A 599 -28.71 48.66 -39.93
C THR A 599 -29.73 49.29 -38.95
N VAL A 600 -29.75 48.82 -37.67
CA VAL A 600 -29.91 49.64 -36.41
C VAL A 600 -31.34 50.25 -36.17
N PRO A 601 -31.81 50.79 -34.99
CA PRO A 601 -31.23 51.05 -33.64
C PRO A 601 -31.98 50.57 -32.34
N LYS A 602 -31.19 50.52 -31.24
CA LYS A 602 -31.37 50.94 -29.81
C LYS A 602 -32.75 51.29 -29.15
N VAL A 603 -32.92 50.76 -27.90
CA VAL A 603 -33.34 51.41 -26.59
C VAL A 603 -34.76 51.24 -25.95
N LYS A 604 -34.77 50.64 -24.73
CA LYS A 604 -35.63 50.76 -23.49
C LYS A 604 -37.19 50.55 -23.41
N LEU A 605 -37.55 49.54 -22.59
CA LEU A 605 -38.47 49.52 -21.39
C LEU A 605 -40.02 49.57 -21.49
N ILE A 606 -40.66 49.37 -20.30
CA ILE A 606 -42.10 49.44 -19.91
C ILE A 606 -42.83 48.07 -20.11
N LEU A 607 -43.75 47.52 -19.29
CA LEU A 607 -44.67 47.92 -18.18
C LEU A 607 -44.23 47.36 -16.79
N LYS A 608 -44.57 47.88 -15.57
CA LYS A 608 -45.82 48.35 -14.88
C LYS A 608 -46.79 47.21 -14.49
N GLU A 609 -47.49 47.15 -13.34
CA GLU A 609 -47.50 47.84 -11.99
C GLU A 609 -48.26 46.88 -10.98
N GLU A 610 -48.52 47.08 -9.68
CA GLU A 610 -49.01 48.23 -8.85
C GLU A 610 -48.61 48.08 -7.33
N SER A 611 -48.79 49.18 -6.55
CA SER A 611 -49.18 49.36 -5.11
C SER A 611 -49.02 48.26 -4.02
N ASP A 612 -48.87 48.54 -2.71
CA ASP A 612 -48.53 49.76 -1.90
C ASP A 612 -48.28 49.31 -0.42
N ASP A 613 -47.98 50.27 0.47
CA ASP A 613 -48.17 50.27 1.95
C ASP A 613 -47.38 49.31 2.89
N ASP A 614 -46.38 49.94 3.55
CA ASP A 614 -46.26 50.17 5.02
C ASP A 614 -45.77 49.12 6.06
N GLU A 615 -45.39 49.68 7.22
CA GLU A 615 -45.21 49.13 8.59
C GLU A 615 -44.08 48.12 8.95
N GLN A 616 -43.09 48.67 9.68
CA GLN A 616 -42.62 48.24 11.01
C GLN A 616 -41.78 46.95 11.28
N THR A 617 -40.70 47.22 12.05
CA THR A 617 -40.16 46.45 13.21
C THR A 617 -39.18 45.26 13.08
N VAL A 618 -38.02 45.48 13.71
CA VAL A 618 -37.35 44.59 14.68
C VAL A 618 -36.46 43.43 14.18
N LYS A 619 -35.13 43.67 14.28
CA LYS A 619 -34.03 42.83 14.85
C LYS A 619 -33.85 41.39 14.29
N ARG A 620 -32.64 40.85 14.10
CA ARG A 620 -31.30 41.20 14.63
C ARG A 620 -30.20 40.46 13.81
N SER A 621 -29.01 41.06 13.67
CA SER A 621 -27.66 40.44 13.58
C SER A 621 -27.37 39.19 12.72
N VAL A 622 -26.22 39.03 12.04
CA VAL A 622 -25.07 39.91 11.68
C VAL A 622 -24.38 39.19 10.51
N GLY A 623 -23.84 39.94 9.52
CA GLY A 623 -22.99 39.37 8.47
C GLY A 623 -21.51 39.67 8.68
N SER A 624 -20.63 38.81 8.16
CA SER A 624 -19.18 39.05 8.03
C SER A 624 -18.78 39.05 6.54
N ILE A 625 -17.76 39.85 6.15
CA ILE A 625 -16.91 39.71 4.94
C ILE A 625 -15.92 40.90 4.84
N SER A 626 -14.64 40.59 4.58
CA SER A 626 -13.53 41.42 4.03
C SER A 626 -13.23 42.79 4.73
N VAL A 627 -12.22 43.63 4.41
CA VAL A 627 -11.45 43.96 3.17
C VAL A 627 -9.91 43.95 3.40
N ALA A 628 -9.12 44.09 2.32
CA ALA A 628 -7.69 43.83 2.16
C ALA A 628 -6.71 45.00 2.48
N GLU A 629 -5.40 44.69 2.41
CA GLU A 629 -4.24 45.48 1.90
C GLU A 629 -4.14 47.00 2.23
N ASN A 630 -2.98 47.56 2.61
CA ASN A 630 -1.76 47.55 1.78
C ASN A 630 -0.45 47.97 2.52
N ASP A 631 0.65 48.04 1.74
CA ASP A 631 1.97 48.68 2.01
C ASP A 631 2.92 48.11 3.10
N VAL A 632 4.10 47.65 2.66
CA VAL A 632 5.44 48.26 2.91
C VAL A 632 6.38 47.81 1.77
N LYS A 633 7.45 48.58 1.48
CA LYS A 633 8.26 48.51 0.24
C LYS A 633 9.57 47.70 0.35
N HIS A 634 10.15 47.39 -0.81
CA HIS A 634 11.45 46.74 -1.00
C HIS A 634 12.64 47.45 -0.34
N ALA A 635 13.68 46.66 -0.04
CA ALA A 635 15.08 47.07 -0.14
C ALA A 635 15.91 45.91 -0.73
N GLU A 636 16.88 46.22 -1.59
CA GLU A 636 17.83 45.26 -2.17
C GLU A 636 19.13 45.18 -1.35
N VAL A 637 19.93 44.13 -1.55
CA VAL A 637 21.33 44.07 -1.07
C VAL A 637 22.26 43.66 -2.21
N LYS A 638 23.36 44.40 -2.38
CA LYS A 638 24.50 44.05 -3.24
C LYS A 638 25.81 44.33 -2.51
N SER A 639 26.87 43.67 -3.00
CA SER A 639 28.23 43.68 -2.50
C SER A 639 28.99 44.98 -2.77
N GLU A 640 29.89 45.37 -1.86
CA GLU A 640 31.36 45.21 -2.03
C GLU A 640 32.10 45.52 -0.70
N ALA A 641 33.42 45.76 -0.69
CA ALA A 641 34.28 45.37 0.43
C ALA A 641 35.27 46.43 0.99
N SER A 642 35.81 46.10 2.17
CA SER A 642 37.15 46.45 2.72
C SER A 642 37.35 47.65 3.66
N SER A 643 38.43 47.52 4.47
CA SER A 643 39.17 48.49 5.31
C SER A 643 38.64 48.96 6.70
N THR A 644 39.28 48.38 7.74
CA THR A 644 39.89 48.99 8.96
C THR A 644 39.07 49.56 10.15
N ASP A 645 39.60 49.21 11.34
CA ASP A 645 39.57 49.84 12.68
C ASP A 645 38.23 50.04 13.45
N GLY A 646 37.91 49.04 14.29
CA GLY A 646 38.33 49.09 15.71
C GLY A 646 37.40 49.70 16.80
N SER A 647 36.55 48.87 17.42
CA SER A 647 36.32 48.84 18.88
C SER A 647 35.58 47.57 19.32
N GLU A 648 35.54 47.28 20.63
CA GLU A 648 35.29 45.95 21.23
C GLU A 648 33.81 45.55 21.43
N ASP A 649 33.60 44.23 21.54
CA ASP A 649 32.53 43.45 22.21
C ASP A 649 31.04 43.84 22.15
N GLU A 650 30.25 42.98 21.48
CA GLU A 650 29.29 42.11 22.21
C GLU A 650 28.90 40.85 21.38
N GLN A 651 28.78 39.68 22.04
CA GLN A 651 28.52 38.39 21.34
C GLN A 651 27.03 38.04 21.25
N GLN A 652 26.43 38.17 20.06
CA GLN A 652 25.11 37.57 19.80
C GLN A 652 25.21 36.09 19.38
N LYS A 653 24.49 35.23 20.10
CA LYS A 653 24.54 33.77 19.97
C LYS A 653 23.71 33.25 18.79
N LEU A 654 24.20 32.20 18.12
CA LEU A 654 23.47 31.48 17.08
C LEU A 654 22.17 30.84 17.62
N PRO A 655 21.10 30.73 16.80
CA PRO A 655 19.86 30.06 17.21
C PRO A 655 20.06 28.55 17.43
N SER A 656 19.42 28.01 18.46
CA SER A 656 19.71 26.66 18.97
C SER A 656 19.28 25.52 18.04
N GLN A 657 20.09 24.45 17.98
CA GLN A 657 19.85 23.25 17.16
C GLN A 657 18.48 22.59 17.41
N LYS A 658 17.96 22.64 18.65
CA LYS A 658 16.66 22.07 19.02
C LYS A 658 15.49 22.66 18.21
N THR A 659 15.56 23.94 17.83
CA THR A 659 14.51 24.58 17.02
C THR A 659 14.61 24.18 15.55
N SER A 660 15.83 24.11 14.99
CA SER A 660 16.03 23.66 13.60
C SER A 660 15.54 22.23 13.38
N ASN A 661 15.82 21.32 14.33
CA ASN A 661 15.39 19.93 14.23
C ASN A 661 13.87 19.77 14.25
N LYS A 662 13.15 20.53 15.11
CA LYS A 662 11.67 20.53 15.12
C LYS A 662 11.08 21.00 13.78
N ILE A 663 11.64 22.06 13.18
CA ILE A 663 11.17 22.58 11.87
C ILE A 663 11.44 21.56 10.75
N LYS A 664 12.62 20.92 10.74
CA LYS A 664 12.93 19.84 9.79
C LYS A 664 11.95 18.66 9.93
N GLN A 665 11.65 18.23 11.15
CA GLN A 665 10.73 17.12 11.42
C GLN A 665 9.29 17.45 10.99
N ALA A 666 8.79 18.65 11.28
CA ALA A 666 7.47 19.11 10.83
C ALA A 666 7.36 19.17 9.29
N ASN A 667 8.40 19.67 8.61
CA ASN A 667 8.45 19.68 7.15
C ASN A 667 8.51 18.26 6.56
N LEU A 668 9.28 17.34 7.16
CA LEU A 668 9.33 15.94 6.74
C LEU A 668 7.96 15.27 6.84
N LEU A 669 7.22 15.52 7.92
CA LEU A 669 5.85 15.02 8.12
C LEU A 669 4.90 15.54 7.04
N ARG A 670 4.87 16.87 6.77
CA ARG A 670 4.06 17.45 5.67
C ARG A 670 4.42 16.83 4.31
N MET A 671 5.71 16.67 4.01
CA MET A 671 6.15 16.05 2.74
C MET A 671 5.74 14.58 2.62
N ASN A 672 5.71 13.83 3.72
CA ASN A 672 5.23 12.45 3.73
C ASN A 672 3.70 12.37 3.60
N GLN A 673 2.94 13.27 4.23
CA GLN A 673 1.50 13.38 4.02
C GLN A 673 1.15 13.61 2.54
N LEU A 674 1.75 14.62 1.91
CA LEU A 674 1.51 14.92 0.49
C LEU A 674 1.97 13.79 -0.44
N ARG A 675 3.05 13.08 -0.10
CA ARG A 675 3.46 11.85 -0.80
C ARG A 675 2.36 10.79 -0.73
N ASN A 676 1.78 10.55 0.45
CA ASN A 676 0.71 9.56 0.64
C ASN A 676 -0.57 9.96 -0.12
N GLU A 677 -0.99 11.23 -0.05
CA GLU A 677 -2.14 11.79 -0.79
C GLU A 677 -1.98 11.60 -2.31
N HIS A 678 -0.76 11.74 -2.83
CA HIS A 678 -0.43 11.53 -4.24
C HIS A 678 0.04 10.10 -4.58
N LYS A 679 -0.06 9.15 -3.63
CA LYS A 679 0.31 7.72 -3.76
C LYS A 679 1.78 7.51 -4.20
N ILE A 680 2.69 8.36 -3.71
CA ILE A 680 4.13 8.38 -4.02
C ILE A 680 4.91 7.62 -2.94
N HIS A 681 5.19 6.35 -3.20
CA HIS A 681 5.90 5.46 -2.27
C HIS A 681 7.41 5.53 -2.52
N VAL A 682 8.18 6.14 -1.61
CA VAL A 682 9.64 6.29 -1.75
C VAL A 682 10.36 5.20 -0.96
N LYS A 683 11.16 4.38 -1.64
CA LYS A 683 11.99 3.33 -1.01
C LYS A 683 13.41 3.84 -0.84
N LYS A 684 13.78 4.19 0.40
CA LYS A 684 15.16 4.53 0.78
C LYS A 684 16.05 3.28 0.71
N SER A 685 17.34 3.49 0.48
CA SER A 685 18.40 2.52 0.77
C SER A 685 19.39 3.13 1.74
N ARG A 686 20.14 2.31 2.49
CA ARG A 686 21.17 2.73 3.47
C ARG A 686 22.28 3.61 2.85
N HIS A 687 22.38 3.67 1.52
CA HIS A 687 23.34 4.49 0.76
C HIS A 687 22.66 5.42 -0.28
N SER A 688 21.34 5.61 -0.22
CA SER A 688 20.66 6.63 -1.02
C SER A 688 20.84 8.01 -0.39
N PRO A 689 21.00 9.09 -1.18
CA PRO A 689 21.01 10.46 -0.65
C PRO A 689 19.62 10.86 -0.11
N GLU A 690 19.59 11.93 0.70
CA GLU A 690 18.35 12.46 1.29
C GLU A 690 17.32 12.80 0.21
N VAL A 691 16.09 12.33 0.40
CA VAL A 691 15.00 12.47 -0.57
C VAL A 691 14.47 13.91 -0.56
N PRO A 692 14.62 14.69 -1.65
CA PRO A 692 14.15 16.07 -1.68
C PRO A 692 12.63 16.17 -1.52
N ASN A 693 12.21 17.29 -0.91
CA ASN A 693 10.83 17.73 -0.83
C ASN A 693 10.15 17.68 -2.21
N ILE A 694 8.85 17.37 -2.22
CA ILE A 694 8.06 17.42 -3.45
C ILE A 694 7.61 18.84 -3.76
N ILE A 695 7.32 19.11 -5.03
CA ILE A 695 6.69 20.35 -5.48
C ILE A 695 5.18 20.14 -5.67
N GLU A 696 4.36 21.09 -5.21
CA GLU A 696 2.90 21.10 -5.38
C GLU A 696 2.48 21.88 -6.64
N THR A 697 3.25 22.92 -7.01
CA THR A 697 3.09 23.69 -8.26
C THR A 697 4.39 23.76 -9.07
N PHE A 698 4.32 24.26 -10.30
CA PHE A 698 5.52 24.52 -11.10
C PHE A 698 6.21 25.84 -10.75
N ASP A 699 5.52 26.76 -10.08
CA ASP A 699 6.06 28.05 -9.64
C ASP A 699 7.14 27.86 -8.55
N GLN A 700 6.99 26.82 -7.72
CA GLN A 700 8.02 26.40 -6.75
C GLN A 700 9.37 26.03 -7.41
N LEU A 701 9.39 25.76 -8.71
CA LEU A 701 10.66 25.54 -9.42
C LEU A 701 11.53 26.81 -9.41
N SER A 702 10.96 28.01 -9.54
CA SER A 702 11.74 29.25 -9.49
C SER A 702 11.97 29.76 -8.06
N THR A 703 11.02 29.59 -7.14
CA THR A 703 11.16 30.09 -5.76
C THR A 703 12.04 29.20 -4.88
N ASP A 704 11.90 27.87 -4.99
CA ASP A 704 12.46 26.92 -4.02
C ASP A 704 13.70 26.17 -4.59
N LEU A 705 13.90 26.21 -5.91
CA LEU A 705 14.83 25.33 -6.64
C LEU A 705 15.67 26.03 -7.75
N ASP A 706 15.72 27.37 -7.78
CA ASP A 706 16.52 28.20 -8.73
C ASP A 706 16.31 27.88 -10.23
N VAL A 707 15.16 27.34 -10.62
CA VAL A 707 14.86 27.07 -12.03
C VAL A 707 14.52 28.36 -12.74
N SER A 708 15.30 28.67 -13.78
CA SER A 708 15.18 29.93 -14.51
C SER A 708 13.75 30.21 -15.00
N ASN A 709 13.28 31.43 -14.75
CA ASN A 709 11.91 31.87 -15.06
C ASN A 709 11.48 31.62 -16.52
N ARG A 710 12.42 31.58 -17.47
CA ARG A 710 12.15 31.21 -18.87
C ARG A 710 11.71 29.75 -19.01
N LEU A 711 12.41 28.81 -18.36
CA LEU A 711 12.03 27.40 -18.39
C LEU A 711 10.71 27.17 -17.62
N VAL A 712 10.50 27.86 -16.50
CA VAL A 712 9.20 27.84 -15.80
C VAL A 712 8.06 28.39 -16.67
N SER A 713 8.29 29.48 -17.41
CA SER A 713 7.32 30.02 -18.40
C SER A 713 7.00 28.99 -19.49
N ASN A 714 8.02 28.33 -20.05
CA ASN A 714 7.82 27.27 -21.05
C ASN A 714 7.01 26.08 -20.48
N ILE A 715 7.24 25.72 -19.21
CA ILE A 715 6.50 24.66 -18.52
C ILE A 715 5.03 25.07 -18.33
N LEU A 716 4.76 26.27 -17.80
CA LEU A 716 3.40 26.77 -17.56
C LEU A 716 2.60 26.95 -18.86
N ALA A 717 3.24 27.33 -19.96
CA ALA A 717 2.65 27.34 -21.30
C ALA A 717 2.28 25.93 -21.82
N CYS A 718 2.71 24.87 -21.14
CA CYS A 718 2.57 23.48 -21.56
C CYS A 718 1.81 22.57 -20.58
N TYR A 719 1.82 22.90 -19.28
CA TYR A 719 1.32 22.09 -18.17
C TYR A 719 0.74 22.97 -17.06
N SER A 720 -0.45 22.64 -16.55
CA SER A 720 -1.14 23.47 -15.55
C SER A 720 -0.76 23.16 -14.10
N LYS A 721 -0.42 21.90 -13.78
CA LYS A 721 0.06 21.42 -12.47
C LYS A 721 0.97 20.20 -12.67
N PRO A 722 1.93 19.94 -11.76
CA PRO A 722 2.75 18.73 -11.83
C PRO A 722 1.92 17.47 -11.56
N THR A 723 2.24 16.38 -12.24
CA THR A 723 1.71 15.04 -11.92
C THR A 723 2.52 14.40 -10.80
N PRO A 724 2.01 13.42 -10.03
CA PRO A 724 2.75 12.81 -8.90
C PRO A 724 4.18 12.33 -9.21
N VAL A 725 4.44 11.81 -10.42
CA VAL A 725 5.80 11.44 -10.83
C VAL A 725 6.69 12.66 -11.07
N GLN A 726 6.14 13.77 -11.58
CA GLN A 726 6.84 15.04 -11.75
C GLN A 726 7.11 15.70 -10.38
N MET A 727 6.12 15.68 -9.48
CA MET A 727 6.19 16.26 -8.12
C MET A 727 7.41 15.75 -7.34
N GLN A 728 7.77 14.47 -7.48
CA GLN A 728 8.92 13.87 -6.78
C GLN A 728 10.17 13.71 -7.66
N ALA A 729 10.08 13.37 -8.95
CA ALA A 729 11.28 13.16 -9.79
C ALA A 729 12.00 14.46 -10.15
N ILE A 730 11.27 15.56 -10.40
CA ILE A 730 11.89 16.84 -10.77
C ILE A 730 12.82 17.35 -9.65
N PRO A 731 12.40 17.47 -8.38
CA PRO A 731 13.31 17.90 -7.31
C PRO A 731 14.43 16.89 -6.98
N ILE A 732 14.23 15.57 -7.19
CA ILE A 732 15.32 14.58 -7.09
C ILE A 732 16.42 14.86 -8.13
N LEU A 733 16.02 14.99 -9.39
CA LEU A 733 16.95 15.19 -10.49
C LEU A 733 17.53 16.61 -10.52
N LEU A 734 16.82 17.62 -10.01
CA LEU A 734 17.39 18.96 -9.82
C LEU A 734 18.55 18.99 -8.81
N LYS A 735 18.58 18.07 -7.83
CA LYS A 735 19.77 17.84 -6.97
C LYS A 735 20.82 16.88 -7.57
N THR A 736 20.75 16.58 -8.87
CA THR A 736 21.64 15.65 -9.61
C THR A 736 21.69 14.19 -9.08
N HIS A 737 20.78 13.81 -8.18
CA HIS A 737 20.73 12.45 -7.63
C HIS A 737 20.20 11.46 -8.67
N SER A 738 20.88 10.33 -8.84
CA SER A 738 20.43 9.24 -9.70
C SER A 738 19.08 8.65 -9.21
N LEU A 739 18.25 8.20 -10.14
CA LEU A 739 16.83 7.89 -9.90
C LEU A 739 16.39 6.58 -10.56
N HIS A 740 15.49 5.86 -9.89
CA HIS A 740 14.64 4.83 -10.50
C HIS A 740 13.18 5.06 -10.11
N ALA A 741 12.37 5.50 -11.08
CA ALA A 741 10.98 5.90 -10.89
C ALA A 741 10.01 4.98 -11.65
N PHE A 742 9.10 4.36 -10.91
CA PHE A 742 7.98 3.59 -11.46
C PHE A 742 6.73 4.46 -11.49
N ALA A 743 6.13 4.66 -12.66
CA ALA A 743 4.81 5.30 -12.75
C ALA A 743 4.05 4.84 -14.01
N PRO A 744 2.73 4.64 -13.95
CA PRO A 744 1.93 4.14 -15.07
C PRO A 744 2.13 4.91 -16.38
N THR A 745 1.90 4.24 -17.52
CA THR A 745 2.00 4.87 -18.84
C THR A 745 0.95 5.98 -18.99
N GLY A 746 1.38 7.17 -19.41
CA GLY A 746 0.54 8.38 -19.47
C GLY A 746 0.72 9.36 -18.30
N SER A 747 1.42 8.97 -17.23
CA SER A 747 1.66 9.79 -16.01
C SER A 747 2.56 11.03 -16.18
N GLY A 748 3.13 11.28 -17.37
CA GLY A 748 3.94 12.48 -17.65
C GLY A 748 5.45 12.35 -17.41
N LYS A 749 5.97 11.12 -17.28
CA LYS A 749 7.41 10.79 -17.05
C LYS A 749 8.39 11.58 -17.92
N THR A 750 8.09 11.77 -19.20
CA THR A 750 8.97 12.47 -20.17
C THR A 750 9.33 13.89 -19.75
N ALA A 751 8.37 14.69 -19.24
CA ALA A 751 8.69 16.03 -18.75
C ALA A 751 9.49 15.99 -17.43
N ALA A 752 9.27 14.95 -16.61
CA ALA A 752 9.92 14.79 -15.31
C ALA A 752 11.44 14.64 -15.40
N PHE A 753 11.97 14.07 -16.50
CA PHE A 753 13.42 14.06 -16.77
C PHE A 753 13.90 15.19 -17.69
N LEU A 754 13.08 15.66 -18.64
CA LEU A 754 13.48 16.74 -19.54
C LEU A 754 13.67 18.08 -18.82
N ILE A 755 12.81 18.42 -17.84
CA ILE A 755 12.90 19.70 -17.10
C ILE A 755 14.25 19.83 -16.35
N PRO A 756 14.69 18.85 -15.53
CA PRO A 756 16.02 18.86 -14.92
C PRO A 756 17.19 18.92 -15.91
N ILE A 757 17.10 18.21 -17.05
CA ILE A 757 18.16 18.21 -18.07
C ILE A 757 18.28 19.61 -18.72
N LEU A 758 17.16 20.19 -19.14
CA LEU A 758 17.13 21.53 -19.73
C LEU A 758 17.65 22.59 -18.73
N HIS A 759 17.22 22.50 -17.47
CA HIS A 759 17.73 23.35 -16.38
C HIS A 759 19.26 23.26 -16.27
N HIS A 760 19.84 22.06 -16.23
CA HIS A 760 21.29 21.90 -16.02
C HIS A 760 22.13 22.27 -17.24
N LEU A 761 21.65 21.94 -18.46
CA LEU A 761 22.41 22.23 -19.67
C LEU A 761 22.48 23.74 -19.99
N LYS A 762 21.50 24.53 -19.52
CA LYS A 762 21.34 26.01 -19.57
C LYS A 762 21.42 26.67 -20.95
N LYS A 763 22.52 26.48 -21.69
CA LYS A 763 22.82 27.07 -23.00
C LYS A 763 23.57 26.07 -23.90
N PRO A 764 23.51 26.18 -25.23
CA PRO A 764 24.28 25.31 -26.13
C PRO A 764 25.79 25.40 -25.90
N MET A 765 26.49 24.27 -26.04
CA MET A 765 27.95 24.18 -25.95
C MET A 765 28.58 23.63 -27.24
N LYS A 766 29.91 23.63 -27.31
CA LYS A 766 30.72 23.07 -28.41
C LYS A 766 31.60 21.90 -27.95
N CYS A 767 31.01 20.94 -27.25
CA CYS A 767 31.70 19.80 -26.64
C CYS A 767 31.07 18.44 -27.00
N GLY A 768 30.29 18.38 -28.08
CA GLY A 768 29.43 17.22 -28.37
C GLY A 768 28.29 17.06 -27.37
N PHE A 769 27.69 15.86 -27.35
CA PHE A 769 26.52 15.56 -26.54
C PHE A 769 26.83 15.61 -25.04
N ARG A 770 25.89 16.18 -24.27
CA ARG A 770 25.93 16.25 -22.80
C ARG A 770 24.81 15.46 -22.13
N ALA A 771 23.74 15.13 -22.85
CA ALA A 771 22.68 14.24 -22.38
C ALA A 771 22.35 13.16 -23.40
N LEU A 772 22.15 11.93 -22.93
CA LEU A 772 21.76 10.77 -23.71
C LEU A 772 20.45 10.22 -23.15
N ILE A 773 19.44 10.10 -24.01
CA ILE A 773 18.13 9.54 -23.67
C ILE A 773 17.90 8.30 -24.54
N ILE A 774 17.80 7.15 -23.89
CA ILE A 774 17.67 5.83 -24.50
C ILE A 774 16.23 5.35 -24.34
N CYS A 775 15.61 4.91 -25.44
CA CYS A 775 14.24 4.41 -25.46
C CYS A 775 14.08 3.25 -26.47
N PRO A 776 13.05 2.38 -26.34
CA PRO A 776 12.92 1.19 -27.19
C PRO A 776 12.61 1.47 -28.67
N THR A 777 11.92 2.55 -29.04
CA THR A 777 11.51 2.80 -30.46
C THR A 777 11.92 4.18 -31.00
N ARG A 778 12.02 4.28 -32.34
CA ARG A 778 12.34 5.54 -33.05
C ARG A 778 11.19 6.55 -32.94
N GLU A 779 9.98 6.04 -32.83
CA GLU A 779 8.74 6.77 -32.62
C GLU A 779 8.75 7.48 -31.26
N LEU A 780 9.19 6.79 -30.19
CA LEU A 780 9.40 7.39 -28.87
C LEU A 780 10.54 8.41 -28.91
N ALA A 781 11.65 8.13 -29.61
CA ALA A 781 12.74 9.09 -29.76
C ALA A 781 12.29 10.39 -30.43
N LYS A 782 11.52 10.30 -31.54
CA LYS A 782 10.86 11.44 -32.21
C LYS A 782 9.84 12.15 -31.30
N GLN A 783 9.26 11.49 -30.31
CA GLN A 783 8.32 12.09 -29.36
C GLN A 783 9.05 12.87 -28.26
N ILE A 784 10.03 12.25 -27.61
CA ILE A 784 10.87 12.89 -26.59
C ILE A 784 11.60 14.11 -27.20
N GLN A 785 12.13 14.01 -28.43
CA GLN A 785 12.72 15.16 -29.12
C GLN A 785 11.74 16.34 -29.29
N ARG A 786 10.48 16.08 -29.65
CA ARG A 786 9.48 17.14 -29.81
C ARG A 786 9.11 17.80 -28.49
N GLU A 787 9.02 17.03 -27.40
CA GLU A 787 8.74 17.61 -26.08
C GLU A 787 9.98 18.35 -25.52
N ALA A 788 11.19 17.87 -25.80
CA ALA A 788 12.44 18.56 -25.45
C ALA A 788 12.59 19.90 -26.17
N LEU A 789 12.22 19.98 -27.45
CA LEU A 789 12.19 21.22 -28.22
C LEU A 789 11.08 22.18 -27.76
N ARG A 790 9.98 21.66 -27.20
CA ARG A 790 8.84 22.45 -26.70
C ARG A 790 9.09 23.01 -25.29
N LEU A 791 9.66 22.20 -24.39
CA LEU A 791 10.08 22.64 -23.06
C LEU A 791 11.34 23.52 -23.12
N GLY A 792 12.27 23.20 -24.02
CA GLY A 792 13.50 23.93 -24.27
C GLY A 792 13.38 25.07 -25.29
N ASP A 793 12.16 25.54 -25.57
CA ASP A 793 11.96 26.65 -26.51
C ASP A 793 12.72 27.91 -26.07
N GLU A 794 13.19 28.68 -27.03
CA GLU A 794 14.13 29.81 -26.89
C GLU A 794 15.46 29.54 -26.14
N MET A 795 15.71 28.35 -25.57
CA MET A 795 16.97 28.03 -24.86
C MET A 795 18.16 27.74 -25.81
N ASN A 796 17.91 27.58 -27.11
CA ASN A 796 18.89 27.26 -28.15
C ASN A 796 19.66 25.94 -27.96
N LEU A 797 19.25 25.06 -27.03
CA LEU A 797 19.77 23.71 -26.87
C LEU A 797 19.36 22.82 -28.04
N ARG A 798 20.29 22.07 -28.64
CA ARG A 798 20.02 21.28 -29.86
C ARG A 798 19.86 19.80 -29.55
N THR A 799 18.64 19.31 -29.72
CA THR A 799 18.28 17.90 -29.52
C THR A 799 18.27 17.13 -30.85
N HIS A 800 19.07 16.07 -30.96
CA HIS A 800 19.18 15.24 -32.16
C HIS A 800 18.51 13.86 -32.00
N VAL A 801 18.05 13.30 -33.12
CA VAL A 801 17.60 11.90 -33.25
C VAL A 801 18.25 11.33 -34.49
N ILE A 802 19.05 10.26 -34.34
CA ILE A 802 19.70 9.57 -35.46
C ILE A 802 18.63 8.93 -36.33
N GLN A 803 18.51 9.34 -37.60
CA GLN A 803 17.45 8.89 -38.51
C GLN A 803 17.89 7.75 -39.44
N THR A 804 19.05 7.89 -40.07
CA THR A 804 19.79 6.92 -40.91
C THR A 804 21.14 6.59 -40.23
N VAL A 805 21.92 5.67 -40.77
CA VAL A 805 23.35 5.49 -40.38
C VAL A 805 24.27 5.27 -41.59
N ASP A 806 23.73 5.55 -42.77
CA ASP A 806 24.13 4.99 -44.06
C ASP A 806 24.96 5.98 -44.89
N ASN A 807 25.27 7.17 -44.35
CA ASN A 807 26.00 8.22 -45.06
C ASN A 807 27.17 8.75 -44.20
N PRO A 808 28.43 8.35 -44.46
CA PRO A 808 29.56 8.62 -43.57
C PRO A 808 29.90 10.11 -43.39
N LYS A 809 29.49 11.00 -44.31
CA LYS A 809 29.64 12.46 -44.14
C LYS A 809 28.44 13.12 -43.43
N LYS A 810 27.32 12.41 -43.28
CA LYS A 810 26.14 12.88 -42.53
C LYS A 810 25.95 12.21 -41.17
N ASP A 811 26.63 11.10 -40.92
CA ASP A 811 26.51 10.29 -39.70
C ASP A 811 27.82 10.23 -38.88
N ASP A 812 28.72 11.19 -39.08
CA ASP A 812 29.76 11.56 -38.12
C ASP A 812 29.17 12.50 -37.05
N TYR A 813 29.33 12.09 -35.80
CA TYR A 813 28.95 12.79 -34.57
C TYR A 813 30.11 12.85 -33.56
N SER A 814 31.36 12.71 -34.04
CA SER A 814 32.56 12.95 -33.24
C SER A 814 32.72 14.44 -32.90
N PHE A 815 33.53 14.75 -31.88
CA PHE A 815 33.87 16.13 -31.47
C PHE A 815 34.37 16.99 -32.65
N ASN A 816 35.17 16.40 -33.55
CA ASN A 816 35.80 17.09 -34.68
C ASN A 816 34.85 17.35 -35.87
N SER A 817 33.65 16.78 -35.87
CA SER A 817 32.67 16.89 -36.97
C SER A 817 32.10 18.30 -37.19
N GLY A 818 32.44 19.26 -36.33
CA GLY A 818 31.92 20.63 -36.31
C GLY A 818 30.44 20.74 -35.91
N ARG A 819 29.79 19.60 -35.63
CA ARG A 819 28.37 19.49 -35.31
C ARG A 819 28.16 19.59 -33.81
N ASN A 820 27.59 20.69 -33.40
CA ASN A 820 27.35 21.00 -32.01
C ASN A 820 25.90 20.61 -31.68
N TYR A 821 25.72 19.44 -31.05
CA TYR A 821 24.45 18.96 -30.52
C TYR A 821 24.59 18.73 -29.01
N ASP A 822 23.53 19.02 -28.26
CA ASP A 822 23.59 19.07 -26.79
C ASP A 822 22.91 17.84 -26.16
N ILE A 823 21.83 17.33 -26.78
CA ILE A 823 21.03 16.19 -26.32
C ILE A 823 20.89 15.18 -27.46
N LEU A 824 21.14 13.89 -27.19
CA LEU A 824 20.86 12.79 -28.10
C LEU A 824 19.67 11.96 -27.58
N VAL A 825 18.71 11.68 -28.46
CA VAL A 825 17.62 10.74 -28.19
C VAL A 825 17.62 9.62 -29.24
N THR A 826 17.74 8.35 -28.81
CA THR A 826 17.96 7.22 -29.75
C THR A 826 17.61 5.86 -29.13
N THR A 827 17.64 4.81 -29.95
CA THR A 827 17.56 3.40 -29.50
C THR A 827 18.98 2.79 -29.35
N PRO A 828 19.17 1.76 -28.50
CA PRO A 828 20.51 1.26 -28.14
C PRO A 828 21.38 0.82 -29.34
N ASN A 829 20.83 -0.03 -30.21
CA ASN A 829 21.56 -0.61 -31.35
C ASN A 829 22.23 0.45 -32.25
N ARG A 830 21.62 1.63 -32.42
CA ARG A 830 22.21 2.71 -33.26
C ARG A 830 23.47 3.29 -32.64
N ILE A 831 23.55 3.32 -31.31
CA ILE A 831 24.74 3.77 -30.58
C ILE A 831 25.83 2.72 -30.75
N CYS A 832 25.52 1.44 -30.49
CA CYS A 832 26.47 0.34 -30.65
C CYS A 832 27.04 0.28 -32.07
N TYR A 833 26.21 0.44 -33.10
CA TYR A 833 26.66 0.50 -34.49
C TYR A 833 27.65 1.67 -34.75
N LEU A 834 27.39 2.86 -34.20
CA LEU A 834 28.25 4.04 -34.37
C LEU A 834 29.56 3.95 -33.56
N LEU A 835 29.52 3.31 -32.38
CA LEU A 835 30.71 3.02 -31.57
C LEU A 835 31.59 1.95 -32.21
N ALA A 836 31.01 0.94 -32.85
CA ALA A 836 31.71 -0.14 -33.54
C ALA A 836 32.31 0.24 -34.92
N GLN A 837 32.23 1.52 -35.30
CA GLN A 837 32.91 2.03 -36.49
C GLN A 837 34.40 2.22 -36.20
N ASN A 838 35.26 2.10 -37.21
CA ASN A 838 36.69 2.41 -37.10
C ASN A 838 37.04 3.55 -38.07
N PRO A 839 37.38 4.76 -37.58
CA PRO A 839 37.26 5.21 -36.19
C PRO A 839 35.78 5.35 -35.73
N PRO A 840 35.50 5.38 -34.41
CA PRO A 840 34.16 5.55 -33.88
C PRO A 840 33.50 6.84 -34.38
N LYS A 841 32.24 6.74 -34.84
CA LYS A 841 31.49 7.87 -35.42
C LYS A 841 30.66 8.65 -34.40
N ILE A 842 30.77 8.32 -33.12
CA ILE A 842 30.12 9.03 -32.01
C ILE A 842 31.05 9.07 -30.80
N ASP A 843 31.07 10.21 -30.12
CA ASP A 843 31.73 10.39 -28.83
C ASP A 843 30.66 10.56 -27.73
N LEU A 844 30.84 9.86 -26.61
CA LEU A 844 29.96 9.85 -25.45
C LEU A 844 30.69 10.20 -24.14
N SER A 845 31.98 10.58 -24.22
CA SER A 845 32.78 10.94 -23.05
C SER A 845 32.23 12.13 -22.27
N ASN A 846 31.68 13.12 -22.98
CA ASN A 846 31.11 14.34 -22.39
C ASN A 846 29.66 14.19 -21.86
N ILE A 847 29.11 12.97 -21.83
CA ILE A 847 27.75 12.72 -21.31
C ILE A 847 27.69 12.95 -19.79
N GLN A 848 26.84 13.87 -19.37
CA GLN A 848 26.53 14.22 -17.98
C GLN A 848 25.20 13.61 -17.51
N TRP A 849 24.31 13.26 -18.43
CA TRP A 849 22.98 12.70 -18.15
C TRP A 849 22.73 11.45 -18.98
N VAL A 850 22.37 10.34 -18.33
CA VAL A 850 21.85 9.13 -19.01
C VAL A 850 20.44 8.84 -18.52
N VAL A 851 19.47 8.90 -19.42
CA VAL A 851 18.07 8.53 -19.16
C VAL A 851 17.73 7.24 -19.91
N ILE A 852 17.01 6.34 -19.26
CA ILE A 852 16.46 5.13 -19.86
C ILE A 852 14.93 5.15 -19.64
N ASP A 853 14.16 5.35 -20.70
CA ASP A 853 12.68 5.46 -20.69
C ASP A 853 12.03 4.24 -21.36
N GLU A 854 10.82 3.89 -20.91
CA GLU A 854 10.18 2.57 -21.10
C GLU A 854 11.16 1.40 -20.81
N ALA A 855 11.91 1.49 -19.70
CA ALA A 855 12.92 0.48 -19.33
C ALA A 855 12.35 -0.94 -19.23
N ASP A 856 11.12 -1.10 -18.74
CA ASP A 856 10.39 -2.37 -18.71
C ASP A 856 10.15 -3.02 -20.09
N LYS A 857 10.30 -2.27 -21.19
CA LYS A 857 10.27 -2.79 -22.57
C LYS A 857 11.64 -2.92 -23.23
N LEU A 858 12.70 -2.36 -22.63
CA LEU A 858 14.10 -2.62 -23.04
C LEU A 858 14.63 -3.94 -22.46
N PHE A 859 14.08 -4.38 -21.32
CA PHE A 859 14.43 -5.63 -20.62
C PHE A 859 13.39 -6.74 -20.82
N GLU A 860 12.67 -6.72 -21.95
CA GLU A 860 11.67 -7.74 -22.30
C GLU A 860 12.34 -8.90 -23.08
N ASP A 861 12.08 -10.14 -22.65
CA ASP A 861 12.80 -11.33 -23.11
C ASP A 861 12.68 -11.54 -24.63
N SER A 862 13.80 -11.34 -25.32
CA SER A 862 13.90 -11.49 -26.76
C SER A 862 15.32 -11.89 -27.15
N LYS A 863 15.47 -12.65 -28.24
CA LYS A 863 16.76 -13.22 -28.69
C LYS A 863 17.83 -12.18 -29.05
N ASN A 864 17.47 -10.90 -29.13
CA ASN A 864 18.37 -9.76 -29.42
C ASN A 864 18.29 -8.74 -28.27
N SER A 865 18.55 -9.18 -27.03
CA SER A 865 18.34 -8.38 -25.81
C SER A 865 19.01 -7.00 -25.89
N PHE A 866 18.28 -5.94 -25.53
CA PHE A 866 18.86 -4.60 -25.44
C PHE A 866 19.75 -4.41 -24.21
N ARG A 867 19.74 -5.36 -23.26
CA ARG A 867 20.58 -5.36 -22.04
C ARG A 867 22.08 -5.26 -22.36
N ASP A 868 22.57 -6.10 -23.28
CA ASP A 868 24.00 -6.17 -23.61
C ASP A 868 24.44 -4.94 -24.43
N GLN A 869 23.50 -4.38 -25.19
CA GLN A 869 23.66 -3.10 -25.87
C GLN A 869 23.70 -1.94 -24.86
N LEU A 870 22.90 -1.98 -23.79
CA LEU A 870 22.94 -0.97 -22.72
C LEU A 870 24.26 -1.02 -21.94
N ASP A 871 24.76 -2.20 -21.52
CA ASP A 871 26.06 -2.32 -20.85
C ASP A 871 27.21 -1.78 -21.75
N THR A 872 27.14 -2.04 -23.06
CA THR A 872 28.06 -1.46 -24.06
C THR A 872 27.99 0.08 -24.08
N VAL A 873 26.79 0.65 -24.12
CA VAL A 873 26.55 2.10 -24.17
C VAL A 873 26.96 2.80 -22.88
N LEU A 874 26.70 2.20 -21.71
CA LEU A 874 27.16 2.73 -20.42
C LEU A 874 28.68 2.75 -20.32
N THR A 875 29.36 1.71 -20.83
CA THR A 875 30.83 1.63 -20.86
C THR A 875 31.44 2.77 -21.69
N ALA A 876 30.79 3.17 -22.80
CA ALA A 876 31.20 4.33 -23.59
C ALA A 876 30.89 5.69 -22.92
N CYS A 877 29.88 5.75 -22.02
CA CYS A 877 29.56 6.94 -21.23
C CYS A 877 30.52 7.04 -20.01
N ASN A 878 31.82 7.17 -20.25
CA ASN A 878 32.87 6.98 -19.25
C ASN A 878 32.97 8.09 -18.16
N ASN A 879 32.23 9.20 -18.28
CA ASN A 879 32.17 10.25 -17.26
C ASN A 879 31.78 9.71 -15.87
N PRO A 880 32.59 9.91 -14.80
CA PRO A 880 32.26 9.45 -13.45
C PRO A 880 31.16 10.26 -12.75
N THR A 881 30.93 11.52 -13.12
CA THR A 881 29.94 12.41 -12.47
C THR A 881 28.57 12.42 -13.16
N LYS A 882 28.28 11.45 -14.03
CA LYS A 882 27.01 11.37 -14.76
C LYS A 882 25.83 11.04 -13.83
N THR A 883 24.75 11.81 -13.92
CA THR A 883 23.46 11.46 -13.29
C THR A 883 22.72 10.44 -14.16
N MET A 884 22.23 9.37 -13.54
CA MET A 884 21.49 8.31 -14.24
C MET A 884 20.04 8.23 -13.76
N ALA A 885 19.08 8.24 -14.69
CA ALA A 885 17.66 8.21 -14.38
C ALA A 885 16.92 7.13 -15.18
N LEU A 886 16.23 6.22 -14.50
CA LEU A 886 15.42 5.17 -15.11
C LEU A 886 13.93 5.37 -14.86
N PHE A 887 13.16 5.18 -15.91
CA PHE A 887 11.71 5.31 -15.93
C PHE A 887 11.07 4.08 -16.59
N SER A 888 10.16 3.43 -15.87
CA SER A 888 9.39 2.28 -16.36
C SER A 888 7.90 2.45 -16.05
N ALA A 889 7.03 1.66 -16.69
CA ALA A 889 5.63 1.55 -16.29
C ALA A 889 5.42 0.44 -15.25
N THR A 890 6.11 -0.68 -15.41
CA THR A 890 6.08 -1.84 -14.49
C THR A 890 7.42 -2.05 -13.78
N GLN A 891 7.40 -2.85 -12.72
CA GLN A 891 8.59 -3.31 -11.99
C GLN A 891 8.85 -4.79 -12.29
N THR A 892 9.78 -5.07 -13.19
CA THR A 892 10.24 -6.44 -13.49
C THR A 892 11.49 -6.80 -12.69
N ARG A 893 11.74 -8.11 -12.52
CA ARG A 893 12.96 -8.61 -11.86
C ARG A 893 14.24 -8.17 -12.59
N GLU A 894 14.26 -8.26 -13.92
CA GLU A 894 15.45 -7.94 -14.71
C GLU A 894 15.82 -6.45 -14.65
N VAL A 895 14.84 -5.54 -14.70
CA VAL A 895 15.10 -4.11 -14.49
C VAL A 895 15.61 -3.86 -13.06
N ASN A 896 15.02 -4.52 -12.05
CA ASN A 896 15.50 -4.40 -10.66
C ASN A 896 16.97 -4.83 -10.50
N LEU A 897 17.35 -6.00 -11.03
CA LEU A 897 18.70 -6.55 -10.95
C LEU A 897 19.70 -5.70 -11.72
N TRP A 898 19.38 -5.30 -12.96
CA TRP A 898 20.28 -4.48 -13.78
C TRP A 898 20.49 -3.09 -13.19
N VAL A 899 19.46 -2.45 -12.63
CA VAL A 899 19.60 -1.14 -11.99
C VAL A 899 20.33 -1.25 -10.64
N ALA A 900 20.20 -2.37 -9.93
CA ALA A 900 21.03 -2.65 -8.75
C ALA A 900 22.52 -2.73 -9.10
N LYS A 901 22.88 -3.44 -10.19
CA LYS A 901 24.26 -3.51 -10.71
C LYS A 901 24.80 -2.15 -11.18
N ASN A 902 24.05 -1.46 -12.04
CA ASN A 902 24.59 -0.35 -12.84
C ASN A 902 24.32 1.05 -12.26
N VAL A 903 23.38 1.20 -11.32
CA VAL A 903 23.06 2.50 -10.69
C VAL A 903 23.01 2.39 -9.17
N PRO A 904 24.17 2.23 -8.49
CA PRO A 904 24.26 2.34 -7.05
C PRO A 904 23.84 3.73 -6.56
N ASN A 905 23.51 3.84 -5.27
CA ASN A 905 23.21 5.09 -4.55
C ASN A 905 22.09 5.97 -5.15
N ARG A 906 21.21 5.40 -5.98
CA ARG A 906 20.00 6.05 -6.49
C ARG A 906 18.94 6.27 -5.40
N ILE A 907 18.06 7.25 -5.61
CA ILE A 907 16.74 7.29 -4.97
C ILE A 907 15.76 6.41 -5.78
N ARG A 908 14.81 5.76 -5.12
CA ARG A 908 13.80 4.89 -5.75
C ARG A 908 12.40 5.29 -5.29
N PHE A 909 11.45 5.43 -6.22
CA PHE A 909 10.04 5.61 -5.84
C PHE A 909 9.05 5.04 -6.86
N SER A 910 7.83 4.75 -6.41
CA SER A 910 6.71 4.28 -7.24
C SER A 910 5.44 5.10 -7.02
N VAL A 911 4.68 5.35 -8.09
CA VAL A 911 3.44 6.13 -8.08
C VAL A 911 2.23 5.23 -8.33
N GLY A 912 1.27 5.25 -7.41
CA GLY A 912 0.06 4.43 -7.46
C GLY A 912 0.33 2.95 -7.19
N LEU A 913 -0.63 2.09 -7.53
CA LEU A 913 -0.51 0.64 -7.42
C LEU A 913 0.64 0.12 -8.29
N MET A 914 1.51 -0.71 -7.71
CA MET A 914 2.62 -1.33 -8.44
C MET A 914 2.11 -2.24 -9.56
N ASN A 915 2.66 -2.06 -10.77
CA ASN A 915 2.18 -2.71 -12.00
C ASN A 915 0.72 -2.38 -12.37
N GLY A 916 0.10 -1.38 -11.75
CA GLY A 916 -1.27 -0.96 -11.99
C GLY A 916 -1.47 -0.10 -13.24
N ALA A 917 -2.74 0.02 -13.64
CA ALA A 917 -3.20 0.98 -14.64
C ALA A 917 -3.23 2.42 -14.09
N VAL A 918 -3.52 3.40 -14.95
CA VAL A 918 -3.96 4.73 -14.49
C VAL A 918 -5.42 4.62 -14.04
N GLU A 919 -5.74 5.09 -12.84
CA GLU A 919 -7.08 5.03 -12.23
C GLU A 919 -8.18 5.75 -13.06
N LEU A 920 -7.78 6.63 -13.98
CA LEU A 920 -8.64 7.30 -14.96
C LEU A 920 -9.14 6.38 -16.10
N VAL A 921 -8.69 5.12 -16.15
CA VAL A 921 -9.11 4.15 -17.18
C VAL A 921 -10.13 3.17 -16.61
N GLU A 922 -11.39 3.33 -17.00
CA GLU A 922 -12.44 2.34 -16.78
C GLU A 922 -12.10 1.07 -17.55
N GLN A 923 -11.97 -0.06 -16.85
CA GLN A 923 -11.56 -1.34 -17.42
C GLN A 923 -12.71 -2.33 -17.39
N LYS A 924 -13.05 -2.90 -18.55
CA LYS A 924 -14.07 -3.95 -18.71
C LYS A 924 -13.43 -5.18 -19.35
N LEU A 925 -13.56 -6.33 -18.69
CA LEU A 925 -13.31 -7.63 -19.28
C LEU A 925 -14.60 -8.15 -19.93
N LEU A 926 -14.51 -8.75 -21.11
CA LEU A 926 -15.66 -9.28 -21.86
C LEU A 926 -15.37 -10.68 -22.39
N PHE A 927 -16.13 -11.66 -21.91
CA PHE A 927 -16.04 -13.04 -22.39
C PHE A 927 -16.73 -13.15 -23.75
N THR A 928 -16.01 -13.66 -24.75
CA THR A 928 -16.56 -13.83 -26.12
C THR A 928 -16.85 -15.28 -26.47
N GLY A 929 -16.58 -16.22 -25.55
CA GLY A 929 -16.76 -17.66 -25.74
C GLY A 929 -15.70 -18.29 -26.65
N SER A 930 -15.57 -17.79 -27.88
CA SER A 930 -14.66 -18.23 -28.93
C SER A 930 -14.08 -17.05 -29.71
N GLU A 931 -13.15 -17.36 -30.62
CA GLU A 931 -12.56 -16.41 -31.58
C GLU A 931 -13.60 -15.72 -32.47
N ALA A 932 -14.56 -16.48 -33.02
CA ALA A 932 -15.63 -15.91 -33.85
C ALA A 932 -16.53 -14.95 -33.06
N GLY A 933 -16.72 -15.19 -31.75
CA GLY A 933 -17.45 -14.30 -30.86
C GLY A 933 -16.79 -12.93 -30.67
N LYS A 934 -15.47 -12.79 -30.89
CA LYS A 934 -14.77 -11.49 -30.79
C LYS A 934 -15.26 -10.49 -31.83
N LEU A 935 -15.55 -10.94 -33.05
CA LEU A 935 -16.08 -10.07 -34.11
C LEU A 935 -17.54 -9.67 -33.85
N LEU A 936 -18.37 -10.60 -33.35
CA LEU A 936 -19.75 -10.31 -32.93
C LEU A 936 -19.78 -9.30 -31.77
N ALA A 937 -18.94 -9.49 -30.76
CA ALA A 937 -18.79 -8.54 -29.65
C ALA A 937 -18.33 -7.14 -30.12
N PHE A 938 -17.46 -7.07 -31.13
CA PHE A 938 -17.06 -5.80 -31.73
C PHE A 938 -18.22 -5.13 -32.49
N ARG A 939 -18.96 -5.89 -33.30
CA ARG A 939 -20.15 -5.39 -34.04
C ARG A 939 -21.25 -4.91 -33.09
N GLU A 940 -21.45 -5.59 -31.97
CA GLU A 940 -22.37 -5.15 -30.90
C GLU A 940 -21.90 -3.83 -30.27
N MET A 941 -20.60 -3.66 -29.97
CA MET A 941 -20.05 -2.39 -29.49
C MET A 941 -20.15 -1.25 -30.53
N VAL A 942 -20.16 -1.57 -31.83
CA VAL A 942 -20.45 -0.61 -32.91
C VAL A 942 -21.92 -0.20 -32.90
N ALA A 943 -22.84 -1.16 -32.78
CA ALA A 943 -24.28 -0.91 -32.73
C ALA A 943 -24.72 -0.11 -31.49
N GLN A 944 -24.08 -0.35 -30.33
CA GLN A 944 -24.28 0.43 -29.10
C GLN A 944 -23.70 1.86 -29.17
N GLY A 945 -22.89 2.16 -30.19
CA GLY A 945 -22.27 3.46 -30.41
C GLY A 945 -20.85 3.54 -29.84
N LEU A 946 -19.85 3.41 -30.72
CA LEU A 946 -18.47 3.75 -30.37
C LEU A 946 -18.26 5.26 -30.24
N HIS A 947 -17.29 5.65 -29.42
CA HIS A 947 -16.78 7.03 -29.34
C HIS A 947 -15.36 7.11 -29.89
N PRO A 948 -15.17 7.43 -31.19
CA PRO A 948 -13.84 7.66 -31.76
C PRO A 948 -13.07 8.81 -31.06
N PRO A 949 -11.74 8.80 -31.06
CA PRO A 949 -10.85 7.79 -31.67
C PRO A 949 -10.76 6.51 -30.82
N VAL A 950 -10.83 5.35 -31.50
CA VAL A 950 -10.70 4.01 -30.92
C VAL A 950 -9.38 3.38 -31.37
N LEU A 951 -8.64 2.78 -30.44
CA LEU A 951 -7.41 2.03 -30.73
C LEU A 951 -7.61 0.54 -30.44
N VAL A 952 -7.37 -0.32 -31.43
CA VAL A 952 -7.62 -1.77 -31.34
C VAL A 952 -6.30 -2.53 -31.38
N PHE A 953 -6.13 -3.49 -30.46
CA PHE A 953 -4.93 -4.31 -30.31
C PHE A 953 -5.15 -5.76 -30.73
N VAL A 954 -4.25 -6.22 -31.61
CA VAL A 954 -4.16 -7.61 -32.08
C VAL A 954 -2.72 -8.13 -31.95
N GLN A 955 -2.56 -9.45 -31.89
CA GLN A 955 -1.26 -10.11 -31.68
C GLN A 955 -0.43 -10.20 -32.97
N SER A 956 -1.04 -10.47 -34.14
CA SER A 956 -0.33 -10.60 -35.42
C SER A 956 -0.78 -9.60 -36.48
N LYS A 957 0.08 -9.38 -37.49
CA LYS A 957 -0.22 -8.49 -38.63
C LYS A 957 -1.33 -9.07 -39.52
N ASP A 958 -1.43 -10.38 -39.60
CA ASP A 958 -2.37 -11.08 -40.46
C ASP A 958 -3.78 -11.02 -39.87
N ARG A 959 -3.90 -11.16 -38.53
CA ARG A 959 -5.12 -10.85 -37.78
C ARG A 959 -5.52 -9.37 -37.90
N ALA A 960 -4.54 -8.47 -37.93
CA ALA A 960 -4.79 -7.04 -38.16
C ALA A 960 -5.42 -6.78 -39.53
N GLN A 961 -4.93 -7.46 -40.58
CA GLN A 961 -5.47 -7.35 -41.94
C GLN A 961 -6.85 -8.02 -42.07
N GLN A 962 -7.07 -9.17 -41.41
CA GLN A 962 -8.37 -9.85 -41.34
C GLN A 962 -9.45 -8.94 -40.70
N LEU A 963 -9.19 -8.43 -39.50
CA LEU A 963 -10.12 -7.53 -38.80
C LEU A 963 -10.34 -6.21 -39.56
N PHE A 964 -9.31 -5.64 -40.17
CA PHE A 964 -9.44 -4.47 -41.05
C PHE A 964 -10.40 -4.74 -42.23
N THR A 965 -10.34 -5.93 -42.80
CA THR A 965 -11.18 -6.31 -43.95
C THR A 965 -12.65 -6.44 -43.54
N GLU A 966 -12.94 -7.12 -42.43
CA GLU A 966 -14.29 -7.22 -41.87
C GLU A 966 -14.88 -5.83 -41.52
N LEU A 967 -14.12 -4.99 -40.82
CA LEU A 967 -14.62 -3.67 -40.40
C LEU A 967 -14.76 -2.67 -41.57
N ILE A 968 -14.07 -2.88 -42.71
CA ILE A 968 -14.37 -2.15 -43.95
C ILE A 968 -15.69 -2.62 -44.59
N TYR A 969 -15.97 -3.93 -44.59
CA TYR A 969 -17.28 -4.43 -45.07
C TYR A 969 -18.43 -3.93 -44.19
N ASP A 970 -18.20 -3.74 -42.89
CA ASP A 970 -19.13 -3.09 -41.95
C ASP A 970 -19.28 -1.56 -42.18
N GLY A 971 -18.57 -0.98 -43.16
CA GLY A 971 -18.66 0.44 -43.53
C GLY A 971 -17.95 1.41 -42.58
N LEU A 972 -17.03 0.93 -41.74
CA LEU A 972 -16.37 1.75 -40.72
C LEU A 972 -15.10 2.43 -41.26
N ASN A 973 -14.85 3.66 -40.79
CA ASN A 973 -13.61 4.38 -41.09
C ASN A 973 -12.44 3.79 -40.29
N VAL A 974 -11.85 2.72 -40.80
CA VAL A 974 -10.77 1.93 -40.17
C VAL A 974 -9.47 1.98 -40.96
N ASP A 975 -8.32 1.88 -40.29
CA ASP A 975 -7.01 1.62 -40.91
C ASP A 975 -6.14 0.73 -40.00
N VAL A 976 -5.03 0.23 -40.53
CA VAL A 976 -4.16 -0.76 -39.90
C VAL A 976 -2.68 -0.37 -39.93
N ILE A 977 -2.03 -0.42 -38.76
CA ILE A 977 -0.60 -0.14 -38.58
C ILE A 977 0.15 -1.37 -38.03
N HIS A 978 0.96 -1.96 -38.90
CA HIS A 978 1.74 -3.17 -38.67
C HIS A 978 3.15 -3.02 -39.29
N SER A 979 4.01 -4.04 -39.11
CA SER A 979 5.42 -4.04 -39.51
C SER A 979 5.66 -3.73 -40.99
N ASP A 980 4.76 -4.14 -41.87
CA ASP A 980 5.02 -4.18 -43.31
C ASP A 980 4.70 -2.83 -43.99
N ARG A 981 3.92 -1.95 -43.32
CA ARG A 981 3.72 -0.55 -43.72
C ARG A 981 5.06 0.18 -43.71
N THR A 982 5.37 0.92 -44.78
CA THR A 982 6.54 1.81 -44.84
C THR A 982 6.42 2.96 -43.82
N GLN A 983 7.54 3.58 -43.42
CA GLN A 983 7.49 4.74 -42.50
C GLN A 983 6.58 5.86 -43.01
N ARG A 984 6.56 6.11 -44.33
CA ARG A 984 5.72 7.17 -44.93
C ARG A 984 4.23 6.86 -44.82
N GLU A 985 3.84 5.59 -44.95
CA GLU A 985 2.47 5.15 -44.67
C GLU A 985 2.16 5.28 -43.18
N ARG A 986 3.00 4.74 -42.28
CA ARG A 986 2.80 4.85 -40.81
C ARG A 986 2.59 6.31 -40.37
N ASP A 987 3.47 7.20 -40.82
CA ASP A 987 3.41 8.64 -40.50
C ASP A 987 2.15 9.30 -41.12
N ASN A 988 1.62 8.80 -42.25
CA ASN A 988 0.34 9.23 -42.83
C ASN A 988 -0.88 8.71 -42.05
N VAL A 989 -0.92 7.42 -41.71
CA VAL A 989 -2.03 6.78 -40.96
C VAL A 989 -2.18 7.43 -39.58
N VAL A 990 -1.07 7.60 -38.86
CA VAL A 990 -1.05 8.28 -37.55
C VAL A 990 -1.49 9.75 -37.66
N ARG A 991 -1.25 10.41 -38.81
CA ARG A 991 -1.80 11.76 -39.07
C ARG A 991 -3.31 11.70 -39.32
N ALA A 992 -3.79 10.83 -40.19
CA ALA A 992 -5.22 10.72 -40.53
C ALA A 992 -6.09 10.32 -39.32
N PHE A 993 -5.58 9.49 -38.42
CA PHE A 993 -6.23 9.17 -37.14
C PHE A 993 -6.30 10.38 -36.19
N ARG A 994 -5.21 11.17 -36.07
CA ARG A 994 -5.21 12.44 -35.32
C ARG A 994 -6.09 13.53 -35.96
N GLU A 995 -6.32 13.47 -37.26
CA GLU A 995 -7.24 14.35 -38.00
C GLU A 995 -8.71 13.89 -37.94
N GLY A 996 -9.01 12.77 -37.26
CA GLY A 996 -10.37 12.22 -37.14
C GLY A 996 -10.93 11.57 -38.41
N LYS A 997 -10.10 11.40 -39.45
CA LYS A 997 -10.47 10.74 -40.72
C LYS A 997 -10.55 9.23 -40.59
N ILE A 998 -9.79 8.66 -39.66
CA ILE A 998 -9.87 7.27 -39.23
C ILE A 998 -10.48 7.28 -37.83
N TRP A 999 -11.53 6.51 -37.63
CA TRP A 999 -12.22 6.37 -36.33
C TRP A 999 -11.63 5.24 -35.50
N ILE A 1000 -11.22 4.16 -36.15
CA ILE A 1000 -10.73 2.92 -35.54
C ILE A 1000 -9.35 2.63 -36.12
N LEU A 1001 -8.32 2.57 -35.28
CA LEU A 1001 -6.96 2.19 -35.71
C LEU A 1001 -6.59 0.82 -35.13
N ILE A 1002 -6.44 -0.17 -36.01
CA ILE A 1002 -5.98 -1.51 -35.63
C ILE A 1002 -4.45 -1.51 -35.62
N CYS A 1003 -3.83 -2.03 -34.55
CA CYS A 1003 -2.39 -2.07 -34.41
C CYS A 1003 -1.89 -3.37 -33.78
N THR A 1004 -0.71 -3.81 -34.22
CA THR A 1004 0.04 -4.86 -33.51
C THR A 1004 0.82 -4.25 -32.34
N GLU A 1005 1.06 -5.03 -31.28
CA GLU A 1005 1.73 -4.51 -30.08
C GLU A 1005 3.12 -3.91 -30.36
N LEU A 1006 3.91 -4.52 -31.25
CA LEU A 1006 5.23 -4.00 -31.63
C LEU A 1006 5.13 -2.57 -32.21
N MET A 1007 4.06 -2.27 -32.93
CA MET A 1007 3.89 -1.02 -33.67
C MET A 1007 3.23 0.11 -32.89
N SER A 1008 2.61 -0.15 -31.74
CA SER A 1008 2.08 0.91 -30.86
C SER A 1008 3.14 1.54 -29.94
N ARG A 1009 4.24 0.82 -29.72
CA ARG A 1009 5.31 1.19 -28.78
C ARG A 1009 5.95 2.53 -29.18
N GLY A 1010 5.94 3.49 -28.26
CA GLY A 1010 6.40 4.85 -28.53
C GLY A 1010 5.49 5.74 -29.39
N ILE A 1011 4.29 5.31 -29.77
CA ILE A 1011 3.32 6.20 -30.43
C ILE A 1011 2.39 6.83 -29.39
N ASP A 1012 2.43 8.16 -29.29
CA ASP A 1012 1.43 8.96 -28.58
C ASP A 1012 0.22 9.26 -29.47
N PHE A 1013 -0.88 8.58 -29.16
CA PHE A 1013 -2.20 8.82 -29.73
C PHE A 1013 -2.96 9.77 -28.80
N LYS A 1014 -2.96 11.07 -29.10
CA LYS A 1014 -3.60 12.08 -28.26
C LYS A 1014 -5.13 11.96 -28.34
N GLY A 1015 -5.78 11.80 -27.19
CA GLY A 1015 -7.24 11.81 -27.08
C GLY A 1015 -7.94 10.54 -27.57
N VAL A 1016 -7.29 9.37 -27.51
CA VAL A 1016 -7.98 8.08 -27.64
C VAL A 1016 -8.99 7.94 -26.50
N ASN A 1017 -10.27 7.76 -26.83
CA ASN A 1017 -11.33 7.62 -25.84
C ASN A 1017 -11.51 6.16 -25.39
N LEU A 1018 -11.28 5.22 -26.32
CA LEU A 1018 -11.48 3.78 -26.11
C LEU A 1018 -10.28 2.97 -26.63
N VAL A 1019 -9.79 2.06 -25.80
CA VAL A 1019 -8.87 0.98 -26.19
C VAL A 1019 -9.63 -0.34 -26.20
N ILE A 1020 -9.47 -1.14 -27.27
CA ILE A 1020 -10.02 -2.50 -27.36
C ILE A 1020 -8.84 -3.48 -27.50
N ASN A 1021 -8.61 -4.32 -26.50
CA ASN A 1021 -7.77 -5.50 -26.64
C ASN A 1021 -8.62 -6.61 -27.27
N TYR A 1022 -8.64 -6.64 -28.61
CA TYR A 1022 -9.36 -7.66 -29.38
C TYR A 1022 -8.71 -9.04 -29.19
N ASP A 1023 -7.37 -9.06 -29.21
CA ASP A 1023 -6.60 -10.21 -28.74
C ASP A 1023 -6.12 -9.97 -27.32
N PHE A 1024 -6.27 -10.98 -26.46
CA PHE A 1024 -5.85 -10.93 -25.07
C PHE A 1024 -4.35 -10.58 -24.95
N PRO A 1025 -3.95 -9.75 -23.96
CA PRO A 1025 -2.56 -9.39 -23.76
C PRO A 1025 -1.73 -10.60 -23.25
N PRO A 1026 -0.57 -10.91 -23.86
CA PRO A 1026 0.27 -12.04 -23.43
C PRO A 1026 1.02 -11.79 -22.10
N SER A 1027 0.89 -10.61 -21.50
CA SER A 1027 1.45 -10.29 -20.18
C SER A 1027 0.78 -9.06 -19.56
N THR A 1028 0.83 -8.95 -18.23
CA THR A 1028 0.39 -7.76 -17.48
C THR A 1028 1.11 -6.49 -17.95
N ILE A 1029 2.40 -6.61 -18.33
CA ILE A 1029 3.20 -5.51 -18.90
C ILE A 1029 2.59 -5.05 -20.23
N SER A 1030 2.25 -5.99 -21.12
CA SER A 1030 1.54 -5.69 -22.36
C SER A 1030 0.21 -4.98 -22.08
N TYR A 1031 -0.62 -5.54 -21.18
CA TYR A 1031 -1.91 -4.99 -20.81
C TYR A 1031 -1.83 -3.51 -20.39
N VAL A 1032 -1.01 -3.19 -19.39
CA VAL A 1032 -0.82 -1.82 -18.87
C VAL A 1032 -0.36 -0.84 -19.96
N HIS A 1033 0.54 -1.27 -20.85
CA HIS A 1033 1.03 -0.45 -21.96
C HIS A 1033 0.01 -0.23 -23.09
N ARG A 1034 -0.91 -1.19 -23.31
CA ARG A 1034 -2.03 -1.08 -24.24
C ARG A 1034 -3.10 -0.13 -23.72
N ILE A 1035 -3.60 -0.34 -22.50
CA ILE A 1035 -4.68 0.49 -21.93
C ILE A 1035 -4.20 1.91 -21.60
N GLY A 1036 -2.93 2.09 -21.22
CA GLY A 1036 -2.28 3.39 -21.03
C GLY A 1036 -2.09 4.22 -22.31
N ARG A 1037 -2.73 3.86 -23.42
CA ARG A 1037 -2.91 4.73 -24.60
C ARG A 1037 -4.14 5.64 -24.48
N THR A 1038 -5.11 5.30 -23.63
CA THR A 1038 -6.16 6.23 -23.14
C THR A 1038 -5.83 6.71 -21.71
N GLY A 1039 -6.74 7.45 -21.04
CA GLY A 1039 -6.56 7.92 -19.66
C GLY A 1039 -5.46 8.99 -19.47
N ARG A 1040 -5.12 9.74 -20.51
CA ARG A 1040 -3.93 10.63 -20.55
C ARG A 1040 -4.26 12.07 -20.17
N ALA A 1041 -3.31 12.71 -19.47
CA ALA A 1041 -3.34 14.14 -19.13
C ALA A 1041 -4.65 14.59 -18.44
N GLY A 1042 -5.08 13.84 -17.42
CA GLY A 1042 -6.27 14.14 -16.61
C GLY A 1042 -7.61 13.82 -17.28
N ARG A 1043 -7.62 13.31 -18.53
CA ARG A 1043 -8.85 12.86 -19.19
C ARG A 1043 -9.19 11.43 -18.77
N PRO A 1044 -10.46 11.09 -18.53
CA PRO A 1044 -10.89 9.71 -18.39
C PRO A 1044 -10.70 8.94 -19.71
N GLY A 1045 -10.71 7.62 -19.61
CA GLY A 1045 -10.62 6.71 -20.75
C GLY A 1045 -11.32 5.38 -20.47
N LYS A 1046 -11.62 4.61 -21.52
CA LYS A 1046 -12.20 3.27 -21.41
C LYS A 1046 -11.30 2.23 -22.06
N ALA A 1047 -11.18 1.06 -21.44
CA ALA A 1047 -10.47 -0.09 -21.98
C ALA A 1047 -11.38 -1.33 -21.91
N VAL A 1048 -11.59 -1.99 -23.05
CA VAL A 1048 -12.32 -3.26 -23.12
C VAL A 1048 -11.36 -4.36 -23.56
N THR A 1049 -11.35 -5.49 -22.85
CA THR A 1049 -10.51 -6.65 -23.18
C THR A 1049 -11.39 -7.86 -23.47
N PHE A 1050 -11.24 -8.42 -24.68
CA PHE A 1050 -11.92 -9.64 -25.08
C PHE A 1050 -11.11 -10.86 -24.64
N PHE A 1051 -11.78 -11.88 -24.12
CA PHE A 1051 -11.15 -13.16 -23.77
C PHE A 1051 -12.03 -14.37 -24.13
N THR A 1052 -11.39 -15.46 -24.54
CA THR A 1052 -12.01 -16.77 -24.83
C THR A 1052 -11.77 -17.75 -23.68
N LYS A 1053 -12.18 -19.01 -23.84
CA LYS A 1053 -11.79 -20.09 -22.91
C LYS A 1053 -10.27 -20.33 -22.89
N ASP A 1054 -9.61 -20.22 -24.03
CA ASP A 1054 -8.19 -20.52 -24.18
C ASP A 1054 -7.31 -19.43 -23.55
N ASP A 1055 -7.83 -18.20 -23.49
CA ASP A 1055 -7.18 -17.05 -22.84
C ASP A 1055 -7.13 -17.19 -21.29
N THR A 1056 -7.89 -18.12 -20.67
CA THR A 1056 -8.02 -18.24 -19.21
C THR A 1056 -6.70 -18.51 -18.47
N VAL A 1057 -5.75 -19.21 -19.08
CA VAL A 1057 -4.41 -19.48 -18.51
C VAL A 1057 -3.58 -18.18 -18.34
N ASN A 1058 -3.93 -17.13 -19.09
CA ASN A 1058 -3.29 -15.81 -19.03
C ASN A 1058 -4.06 -14.82 -18.13
N LEU A 1059 -5.22 -15.22 -17.58
CA LEU A 1059 -5.95 -14.45 -16.59
C LEU A 1059 -5.23 -14.54 -15.24
N LYS A 1060 -4.92 -13.39 -14.63
CA LYS A 1060 -4.19 -13.26 -13.36
C LYS A 1060 -4.79 -12.12 -12.53
#